data_AF-A0A202DED2-F1
#
_entry.id   AF-A0A202DED2-F1
#
_cell.length_a   1.000
_cell.length_b   1.000
_cell.length_c   1.000
_cell.angle_alpha   90.00
_cell.angle_beta   90.00
_cell.angle_gamma   90.00
#
_symmetry.space_group_name_H-M   'P 1'
#
loop_
_entity.id
_entity.type
_entity.pdbx_description
1 polymer ?
#
loop_
_entity_poly.entity_id
_entity_poly.type
_entity_poly.pdbx_seq_one_letter_code
_entity_poly.pdbx_strand_id
1 'polypeptide(L)'
;MKQVLQSYRSGEMWLADVPVPACRQNGIIVQTRASLVSAGTERMLIEFARKNLIGKAIAMPDQVKKVISKIQSEGFKSTMEKVNAKLDNPVALGYSCVGIVEEVGENIRGLQKGDLVACAGAGYASHAEYNYIPKNLYAKVPDGVSPDDAACATVGSIAMQGVRQCDARIGETICVIGLGLIGTLAVQMLKAAGCVVIGYDPDASRCDAAKDLGADLTCSTGLTDACINATNGMGVDAVLIAAATGSNEPIALAGEICRHKGTVVATGLVGMDIPREEYYRKELDFRLSMSYGPGRYDTSYEEDGQDYPFGYVRWTEQRNIESVLQLIKEKKVTPSKLVTHRFSIDDSLKAYDLLDGNDNEPYLGILIEYPEKDASIESTDRIKSIKEAKATASAGKATIGIIGAGNFAKSVLLPAIRQCEARLIGLCTRGGAESGETAKKEGFEYATTDVNQILNDENINTVFIITRHDSHAELVCQALKAGKNVFVEKPLAISSEQLQAITDTYLTLPEDKRPILMTGFNRRFSPHAELLKKYFDKRQSPMVINYRVNAGELPADSWINDPEKGGGRIIGECCHFIDFAGCLADSDVAEVKSSCIQSSGNLVAEDNVAISVRYEDGSILNLCYTSMGATDLPKERCEIFANGSWAILDDFRTTECSGRLGTEKLSTKQAKGFEEELNAFISAVENGSESPIPFRSLISTTQCTLSALESLRS
;
A
#
# COMPACT_ATOMS: atom_id res chain seq x y z
N MET A 1 -5.26 19.36 -7.98
CA MET A 1 -5.96 19.38 -6.68
C MET A 1 -4.96 19.51 -5.56
N LYS A 2 -5.30 20.27 -4.53
CA LYS A 2 -4.45 20.50 -3.36
C LYS A 2 -4.55 19.34 -2.37
N GLN A 3 -3.41 18.92 -1.84
CA GLN A 3 -3.30 17.85 -0.85
C GLN A 3 -2.13 18.10 0.10
N VAL A 4 -2.34 17.90 1.40
CA VAL A 4 -1.26 18.02 2.40
C VAL A 4 -0.43 16.72 2.43
N LEU A 5 0.86 16.86 2.17
CA LEU A 5 1.83 15.76 2.18
C LEU A 5 2.94 16.01 3.20
N GLN A 6 3.50 14.91 3.70
CA GLN A 6 4.67 14.92 4.56
C GLN A 6 5.76 13.99 4.02
N SER A 7 6.99 14.47 4.03
CA SER A 7 8.17 13.66 3.74
C SER A 7 8.41 12.68 4.88
N TYR A 8 8.31 11.38 4.59
CA TYR A 8 8.63 10.35 5.57
C TYR A 8 10.13 10.34 5.93
N ARG A 9 10.99 10.95 5.10
CA ARG A 9 12.44 11.11 5.36
C ARG A 9 12.73 12.27 6.31
N SER A 10 12.30 13.48 5.96
CA SER A 10 12.69 14.72 6.64
C SER A 10 11.65 15.22 7.66
N GLY A 11 10.39 14.75 7.56
CA GLY A 11 9.27 15.31 8.33
C GLY A 11 8.76 16.65 7.79
N GLU A 12 9.34 17.17 6.71
CA GLU A 12 8.89 18.38 6.01
C GLU A 12 7.48 18.18 5.47
N MET A 13 6.62 19.18 5.65
CA MET A 13 5.23 19.19 5.18
C MET A 13 5.07 20.25 4.10
N TRP A 14 4.28 19.96 3.07
CA TRP A 14 3.94 20.92 2.01
C TRP A 14 2.54 20.69 1.49
N LEU A 15 1.99 21.72 0.87
CA LEU A 15 0.75 21.64 0.11
C LEU A 15 1.08 21.28 -1.34
N ALA A 16 0.83 20.03 -1.72
CA ALA A 16 1.08 19.52 -3.06
C ALA A 16 -0.08 19.87 -4.00
N ASP A 17 0.22 20.13 -5.27
CA ASP A 17 -0.78 20.22 -6.33
C ASP A 17 -0.64 19.01 -7.27
N VAL A 18 -1.57 18.09 -7.15
CA VAL A 18 -1.51 16.73 -7.71
C VAL A 18 -2.79 16.42 -8.50
N PRO A 19 -2.78 15.45 -9.44
CA PRO A 19 -3.99 15.05 -10.15
C PRO A 19 -5.10 14.52 -9.22
N VAL A 20 -6.37 14.65 -9.61
CA VAL A 20 -7.49 14.00 -8.91
C VAL A 20 -7.37 12.48 -8.98
N PRO A 21 -7.54 11.71 -7.88
CA PRO A 21 -7.38 10.25 -7.88
C PRO A 21 -8.41 9.53 -8.78
N ALA A 22 -8.02 8.40 -9.37
CA ALA A 22 -8.89 7.55 -10.20
C ALA A 22 -10.02 6.92 -9.36
N CYS A 23 -11.25 6.95 -9.87
CA CYS A 23 -12.31 6.14 -9.29
C CYS A 23 -12.03 4.67 -9.58
N ARG A 24 -12.34 3.81 -8.60
CA ARG A 24 -12.14 2.36 -8.69
C ARG A 24 -13.47 1.66 -8.47
N GLN A 25 -13.58 0.41 -8.90
CA GLN A 25 -14.82 -0.35 -8.85
C GLN A 25 -15.44 -0.44 -7.44
N ASN A 26 -14.62 -0.61 -6.40
CA ASN A 26 -15.06 -0.83 -5.00
C ASN A 26 -15.01 0.44 -4.13
N GLY A 27 -15.15 1.63 -4.71
CA GLY A 27 -15.12 2.87 -3.95
C GLY A 27 -15.76 4.04 -4.65
N ILE A 28 -15.53 5.22 -4.11
CA ILE A 28 -16.12 6.48 -4.57
C ILE A 28 -15.06 7.57 -4.62
N ILE A 29 -15.29 8.60 -5.45
CA ILE A 29 -14.55 9.86 -5.35
C ILE A 29 -15.40 10.85 -4.59
N VAL A 30 -14.81 11.46 -3.56
CA VAL A 30 -15.46 12.42 -2.68
C VAL A 30 -14.77 13.77 -2.83
N GLN A 31 -15.52 14.80 -3.19
CA GLN A 31 -15.09 16.19 -3.07
C GLN A 31 -15.22 16.62 -1.60
N THR A 32 -14.09 16.84 -0.95
CA THR A 32 -14.04 17.16 0.47
C THR A 32 -14.68 18.53 0.74
N ARG A 33 -15.53 18.60 1.76
CA ARG A 33 -16.11 19.85 2.28
C ARG A 33 -15.38 20.32 3.54
N ALA A 34 -15.09 19.38 4.44
CA ALA A 34 -14.28 19.63 5.62
C ALA A 34 -13.49 18.37 5.99
N SER A 35 -12.33 18.55 6.60
CA SER A 35 -11.57 17.47 7.21
C SER A 35 -11.08 17.86 8.59
N LEU A 36 -10.96 16.87 9.48
CA LEU A 36 -10.62 17.09 10.87
C LEU A 36 -9.16 16.72 11.10
N VAL A 37 -8.38 17.68 11.60
CA VAL A 37 -7.03 17.45 12.11
C VAL A 37 -7.14 16.99 13.56
N SER A 38 -6.68 15.77 13.84
CA SER A 38 -6.65 15.21 15.18
C SER A 38 -5.27 15.36 15.79
N ALA A 39 -5.13 16.35 16.68
CA ALA A 39 -3.86 16.74 17.26
C ALA A 39 -3.04 15.56 17.81
N GLY A 40 -3.67 14.64 18.55
CA GLY A 40 -2.95 13.52 19.18
C GLY A 40 -2.33 12.58 18.15
N THR A 41 -3.12 12.13 17.18
CA THR A 41 -2.66 11.17 16.15
C THR A 41 -1.69 11.83 15.17
N GLU A 42 -1.95 13.05 14.75
CA GLU A 42 -1.12 13.73 13.75
C GLU A 42 0.21 14.21 14.34
N ARG A 43 0.22 14.69 15.60
CA ARG A 43 1.48 15.01 16.29
C ARG A 43 2.39 13.80 16.40
N MET A 44 1.83 12.61 16.66
CA MET A 44 2.63 11.37 16.65
C MET A 44 3.27 11.07 15.29
N LEU A 45 2.51 11.24 14.20
CA LEU A 45 3.03 11.02 12.84
C LEU A 45 4.17 12.01 12.54
N ILE A 46 4.00 13.29 12.92
CA ILE A 46 4.99 14.35 12.76
C ILE A 46 6.24 14.09 13.60
N GLU A 47 6.08 13.80 14.90
CA GLU A 47 7.18 13.46 15.81
C GLU A 47 7.98 12.26 15.28
N PHE A 48 7.29 11.22 14.79
CA PHE A 48 7.93 10.06 14.19
C PHE A 48 8.69 10.43 12.91
N ALA A 49 8.08 11.19 12.00
CA ALA A 49 8.67 11.58 10.72
C ALA A 49 9.92 12.45 10.90
N ARG A 50 9.98 13.27 11.95
CA ARG A 50 11.14 14.11 12.31
C ARG A 50 12.29 13.36 12.96
N LYS A 51 12.10 12.12 13.43
CA LYS A 51 13.21 11.32 13.99
C LYS A 51 14.30 11.11 12.93
N ASN A 52 15.56 11.19 13.36
CA ASN A 52 16.68 10.74 12.52
C ASN A 52 16.58 9.22 12.26
N LEU A 53 17.40 8.70 11.33
CA LEU A 53 17.35 7.28 10.96
C LEU A 53 17.51 6.32 12.15
N ILE A 54 18.34 6.68 13.14
CA ILE A 54 18.55 5.89 14.36
C ILE A 54 17.27 5.88 15.20
N GLY A 55 16.66 7.05 15.42
CA GLY A 55 15.40 7.17 16.14
C GLY A 55 14.25 6.42 15.47
N LYS A 56 14.20 6.41 14.13
CA LYS A 56 13.23 5.61 13.35
C LYS A 56 13.50 4.11 13.49
N ALA A 57 14.77 3.71 13.45
CA ALA A 57 15.18 2.32 13.63
C ALA A 57 14.82 1.79 15.02
N ILE A 58 15.06 2.58 16.08
CA ILE A 58 14.68 2.24 17.46
C ILE A 58 13.15 2.10 17.59
N ALA A 59 12.39 2.99 16.94
CA ALA A 59 10.93 2.96 16.98
C ALA A 59 10.31 1.83 16.13
N MET A 60 11.07 1.20 15.22
CA MET A 60 10.59 0.13 14.33
C MET A 60 11.54 -1.08 14.33
N PRO A 61 11.75 -1.76 15.48
CA PRO A 61 12.75 -2.83 15.60
C PRO A 61 12.53 -3.99 14.62
N ASP A 62 11.28 -4.32 14.28
CA ASP A 62 11.00 -5.39 13.32
C ASP A 62 11.31 -5.01 11.88
N GLN A 63 11.18 -3.73 11.51
CA GLN A 63 11.65 -3.26 10.20
C GLN A 63 13.17 -3.30 10.12
N VAL A 64 13.89 -3.02 11.21
CA VAL A 64 15.35 -3.15 11.28
C VAL A 64 15.78 -4.60 11.06
N LYS A 65 15.12 -5.58 11.71
CA LYS A 65 15.38 -7.01 11.46
C LYS A 65 15.20 -7.37 9.98
N LYS A 66 14.11 -6.89 9.35
CA LYS A 66 13.87 -7.09 7.90
C LYS A 66 14.97 -6.48 7.04
N VAL A 67 15.44 -5.28 7.38
CA VAL A 67 16.55 -4.63 6.66
C VAL A 67 17.85 -5.43 6.79
N ILE A 68 18.19 -5.91 8.00
CA ILE A 68 19.40 -6.73 8.22
C ILE A 68 19.34 -8.03 7.40
N SER A 69 18.19 -8.73 7.42
CA SER A 69 18.00 -9.94 6.62
C SER A 69 18.15 -9.67 5.11
N LYS A 70 17.64 -8.53 4.62
CA LYS A 70 17.82 -8.12 3.22
C LYS A 70 19.26 -7.74 2.88
N ILE A 71 20.01 -7.13 3.80
CA ILE A 71 21.44 -6.84 3.59
C ILE A 71 22.23 -8.14 3.39
N GLN A 72 21.89 -9.20 4.14
CA GLN A 72 22.55 -10.50 4.02
C GLN A 72 22.27 -11.17 2.67
N SER A 73 21.04 -11.11 2.17
CA SER A 73 20.64 -11.78 0.93
C SER A 73 20.88 -10.94 -0.34
N GLU A 74 20.52 -9.66 -0.34
CA GLU A 74 20.57 -8.76 -1.51
C GLU A 74 21.80 -7.84 -1.51
N GLY A 75 22.53 -7.78 -0.40
CA GLY A 75 23.68 -6.89 -0.22
C GLY A 75 23.30 -5.49 0.30
N PHE A 76 24.30 -4.81 0.88
CA PHE A 76 24.11 -3.52 1.56
C PHE A 76 23.57 -2.42 0.65
N LYS A 77 24.20 -2.20 -0.52
CA LYS A 77 23.86 -1.09 -1.41
C LYS A 77 22.42 -1.17 -1.94
N SER A 78 22.04 -2.32 -2.50
CA SER A 78 20.69 -2.58 -3.03
C SER A 78 19.61 -2.45 -1.95
N THR A 79 19.88 -2.97 -0.74
CA THR A 79 18.95 -2.82 0.38
C THR A 79 18.79 -1.35 0.79
N MET A 80 19.90 -0.60 0.85
CA MET A 80 19.86 0.83 1.18
C MET A 80 19.15 1.66 0.11
N GLU A 81 19.29 1.33 -1.17
CA GLU A 81 18.55 1.95 -2.27
C GLU A 81 17.04 1.73 -2.11
N LYS A 82 16.59 0.50 -1.78
CA LYS A 82 15.17 0.20 -1.51
C LYS A 82 14.64 0.91 -0.27
N VAL A 83 15.41 0.94 0.82
CA VAL A 83 15.05 1.68 2.04
C VAL A 83 14.92 3.17 1.72
N ASN A 84 15.88 3.73 0.97
CA ASN A 84 15.84 5.13 0.56
C ASN A 84 14.63 5.43 -0.32
N ALA A 85 14.31 4.58 -1.30
CA ALA A 85 13.12 4.75 -2.14
C ALA A 85 11.82 4.74 -1.31
N LYS A 86 11.73 3.88 -0.28
CA LYS A 86 10.58 3.85 0.62
C LYS A 86 10.49 5.09 1.50
N LEU A 87 11.63 5.59 2.01
CA LEU A 87 11.69 6.81 2.83
C LEU A 87 11.40 8.08 2.02
N ASP A 88 11.71 8.09 0.72
CA ASP A 88 11.46 9.21 -0.18
C ASP A 88 10.00 9.35 -0.61
N ASN A 89 9.17 8.32 -0.39
CA ASN A 89 7.76 8.42 -0.71
C ASN A 89 7.06 9.34 0.30
N PRO A 90 6.39 10.40 -0.15
CA PRO A 90 5.57 11.22 0.72
C PRO A 90 4.38 10.44 1.26
N VAL A 91 3.95 10.81 2.47
CA VAL A 91 2.75 10.29 3.13
C VAL A 91 1.68 11.37 3.11
N ALA A 92 0.47 11.00 2.76
CA ALA A 92 -0.68 11.88 2.87
C ALA A 92 -1.14 12.00 4.32
N LEU A 93 -1.35 13.23 4.79
CA LEU A 93 -1.89 13.48 6.12
C LEU A 93 -3.42 13.48 6.12
N GLY A 94 -4.02 13.27 7.28
CA GLY A 94 -5.47 13.18 7.48
C GLY A 94 -6.05 11.77 7.32
N TYR A 95 -7.12 11.53 8.05
CA TYR A 95 -7.84 10.25 8.07
C TYR A 95 -9.34 10.39 8.38
N SER A 96 -9.87 11.61 8.46
CA SER A 96 -11.26 11.92 8.85
C SER A 96 -11.74 13.11 8.05
N CYS A 97 -12.69 12.90 7.16
CA CYS A 97 -13.28 13.98 6.37
C CYS A 97 -14.75 13.76 6.05
N VAL A 98 -15.41 14.80 5.55
CA VAL A 98 -16.75 14.75 4.98
C VAL A 98 -16.70 15.35 3.59
N GLY A 99 -17.54 14.85 2.69
CA GLY A 99 -17.65 15.46 1.37
C GLY A 99 -18.81 14.95 0.55
N ILE A 100 -18.92 15.51 -0.65
CA ILE A 100 -19.95 15.17 -1.63
C ILE A 100 -19.41 14.11 -2.58
N VAL A 101 -20.20 13.08 -2.85
CA VAL A 101 -19.87 12.04 -3.82
C VAL A 101 -19.88 12.63 -5.22
N GLU A 102 -18.75 12.54 -5.94
CA GLU A 102 -18.62 13.01 -7.32
C GLU A 102 -18.65 11.87 -8.35
N GLU A 103 -18.03 10.74 -8.02
CA GLU A 103 -18.00 9.53 -8.85
C GLU A 103 -18.26 8.29 -8.00
N VAL A 104 -18.93 7.30 -8.59
CA VAL A 104 -19.33 6.05 -7.93
C VAL A 104 -18.79 4.87 -8.72
N GLY A 105 -18.03 4.00 -8.04
CA GLY A 105 -17.51 2.77 -8.61
C GLY A 105 -18.60 1.78 -9.01
N GLU A 106 -18.32 0.97 -10.03
CA GLU A 106 -19.29 0.02 -10.64
C GLU A 106 -19.89 -0.99 -9.66
N ASN A 107 -19.19 -1.33 -8.57
CA ASN A 107 -19.64 -2.30 -7.56
C ASN A 107 -20.35 -1.65 -6.37
N ILE A 108 -20.44 -0.32 -6.34
CA ILE A 108 -21.14 0.40 -5.27
C ILE A 108 -22.65 0.37 -5.49
N ARG A 109 -23.40 0.22 -4.40
CA ARG A 109 -24.87 0.17 -4.38
C ARG A 109 -25.37 1.09 -3.27
N GLY A 110 -26.55 1.69 -3.44
CA GLY A 110 -27.21 2.49 -2.41
C GLY A 110 -26.65 3.90 -2.20
N LEU A 111 -25.75 4.36 -3.07
CA LEU A 111 -25.16 5.70 -3.06
C LEU A 111 -25.19 6.29 -4.48
N GLN A 112 -25.33 7.61 -4.58
CA GLN A 112 -25.32 8.32 -5.86
C GLN A 112 -24.48 9.60 -5.78
N LYS A 113 -24.11 10.14 -6.94
CA LYS A 113 -23.50 11.47 -7.04
C LYS A 113 -24.37 12.52 -6.32
N GLY A 114 -23.73 13.41 -5.57
CA GLY A 114 -24.39 14.45 -4.78
C GLY A 114 -24.71 14.05 -3.33
N ASP A 115 -24.61 12.76 -2.97
CA ASP A 115 -24.78 12.34 -1.58
C ASP A 115 -23.64 12.89 -0.68
N LEU A 116 -23.98 13.32 0.53
CA LEU A 116 -23.02 13.72 1.57
C LEU A 116 -22.58 12.48 2.35
N VAL A 117 -21.27 12.27 2.48
CA VAL A 117 -20.67 11.11 3.16
C VAL A 117 -19.58 11.54 4.14
N ALA A 118 -19.53 10.87 5.29
CA ALA A 118 -18.41 10.94 6.22
C ALA A 118 -17.45 9.78 5.93
N CYS A 119 -16.15 10.07 5.90
CA CYS A 119 -15.12 9.19 5.37
C CYS A 119 -13.98 8.97 6.39
N ALA A 120 -13.39 7.79 6.33
CA ALA A 120 -12.35 7.31 7.23
C ALA A 120 -11.15 6.73 6.48
N GLY A 121 -10.06 6.51 7.22
CA GLY A 121 -8.90 5.75 6.78
C GLY A 121 -7.70 6.62 6.45
N ALA A 122 -6.57 6.34 7.11
CA ALA A 122 -5.29 6.97 6.79
C ALA A 122 -4.84 6.56 5.38
N GLY A 123 -4.51 7.55 4.54
CA GLY A 123 -4.21 7.34 3.13
C GLY A 123 -5.45 7.26 2.21
N TYR A 124 -6.66 7.34 2.77
CA TYR A 124 -7.93 7.40 2.04
C TYR A 124 -8.65 8.73 2.30
N ALA A 125 -9.04 9.00 3.54
CA ALA A 125 -9.71 10.24 3.96
C ALA A 125 -8.70 11.34 4.33
N SER A 126 -7.82 11.67 3.39
CA SER A 126 -6.73 12.62 3.59
C SER A 126 -7.17 14.09 3.51
N HIS A 127 -6.32 14.99 4.00
CA HIS A 127 -6.48 16.43 3.85
C HIS A 127 -6.22 16.84 2.39
N ALA A 128 -7.25 16.69 1.55
CA ALA A 128 -7.17 16.83 0.12
C ALA A 128 -8.51 17.30 -0.45
N GLU A 129 -8.51 18.07 -1.54
CA GLU A 129 -9.76 18.53 -2.18
C GLU A 129 -10.62 17.37 -2.69
N TYR A 130 -9.99 16.28 -3.15
CA TYR A 130 -10.69 15.06 -3.58
C TYR A 130 -10.02 13.82 -3.00
N ASN A 131 -10.82 12.86 -2.56
CA ASN A 131 -10.34 11.61 -2.00
C ASN A 131 -11.02 10.41 -2.67
N TYR A 132 -10.26 9.35 -2.95
CA TYR A 132 -10.82 8.04 -3.24
C TYR A 132 -11.08 7.31 -1.92
N ILE A 133 -12.33 6.92 -1.68
CA ILE A 133 -12.75 6.23 -0.45
C ILE A 133 -13.31 4.84 -0.78
N PRO A 134 -12.74 3.76 -0.23
CA PRO A 134 -13.30 2.41 -0.37
C PRO A 134 -14.68 2.26 0.27
N LYS A 135 -15.48 1.31 -0.23
CA LYS A 135 -16.87 1.03 0.16
C LYS A 135 -17.13 1.02 1.67
N ASN A 136 -16.24 0.40 2.44
CA ASN A 136 -16.44 0.16 3.88
C ASN A 136 -15.83 1.25 4.78
N LEU A 137 -15.26 2.31 4.17
CA LEU A 137 -14.61 3.42 4.87
C LEU A 137 -15.40 4.73 4.75
N TYR A 138 -16.66 4.68 4.34
CA TYR A 138 -17.56 5.83 4.40
C TYR A 138 -18.94 5.44 4.93
N ALA A 139 -19.69 6.42 5.43
CA ALA A 139 -21.10 6.29 5.74
C ALA A 139 -21.87 7.51 5.22
N LYS A 140 -23.10 7.31 4.73
CA LYS A 140 -23.98 8.40 4.30
C LYS A 140 -24.36 9.26 5.49
N VAL A 141 -24.20 10.57 5.35
CA VAL A 141 -24.56 11.54 6.38
C VAL A 141 -26.08 11.70 6.41
N PRO A 142 -26.74 11.48 7.57
CA PRO A 142 -28.18 11.68 7.70
C PRO A 142 -28.59 13.16 7.52
N ASP A 143 -29.79 13.38 7.00
CA ASP A 143 -30.38 14.73 6.91
C ASP A 143 -30.37 15.43 8.27
N GLY A 144 -29.97 16.71 8.26
CA GLY A 144 -29.91 17.56 9.45
C GLY A 144 -28.58 17.49 10.22
N VAL A 145 -27.64 16.64 9.83
CA VAL A 145 -26.26 16.65 10.36
C VAL A 145 -25.42 17.64 9.55
N SER A 146 -24.72 18.54 10.25
CA SER A 146 -23.82 19.51 9.60
C SER A 146 -22.56 18.83 9.04
N PRO A 147 -21.95 19.35 7.96
CA PRO A 147 -20.66 18.86 7.49
C PRO A 147 -19.59 18.88 8.59
N ASP A 148 -19.52 19.94 9.40
CA ASP A 148 -18.54 20.05 10.49
C ASP A 148 -18.65 18.93 11.51
N ASP A 149 -19.87 18.58 11.93
CA ASP A 149 -20.08 17.46 12.84
C ASP A 149 -19.74 16.12 12.16
N ALA A 150 -20.15 15.95 10.89
CA ALA A 150 -19.89 14.73 10.13
C ALA A 150 -18.40 14.50 9.85
N ALA A 151 -17.59 15.56 9.66
CA ALA A 151 -16.15 15.48 9.49
C ALA A 151 -15.44 14.87 10.71
N CYS A 152 -16.10 14.90 11.88
CA CYS A 152 -15.61 14.33 13.12
C CYS A 152 -16.05 12.87 13.36
N ALA A 153 -16.86 12.28 12.46
CA ALA A 153 -17.48 10.98 12.70
C ALA A 153 -16.47 9.84 12.87
N THR A 154 -15.33 9.87 12.16
CA THR A 154 -14.27 8.87 12.30
C THR A 154 -13.58 8.97 13.66
N VAL A 155 -13.30 10.17 14.16
CA VAL A 155 -12.75 10.35 15.52
C VAL A 155 -13.79 9.96 16.58
N GLY A 156 -15.06 10.29 16.37
CA GLY A 156 -16.15 9.79 17.20
C GLY A 156 -16.23 8.25 17.19
N SER A 157 -15.89 7.60 16.07
CA SER A 157 -15.88 6.14 15.97
C SER A 157 -14.76 5.51 16.81
N ILE A 158 -13.62 6.20 16.95
CA ILE A 158 -12.55 5.80 17.87
C ILE A 158 -13.04 5.87 19.33
N ALA A 159 -13.70 6.97 19.70
CA ALA A 159 -14.29 7.11 21.03
C ALA A 159 -15.37 6.03 21.27
N MET A 160 -16.24 5.79 20.29
CA MET A 160 -17.31 4.80 20.37
C MET A 160 -16.77 3.38 20.53
N GLN A 161 -15.70 3.03 19.82
CA GLN A 161 -15.06 1.72 19.98
C GLN A 161 -14.49 1.57 21.40
N GLY A 162 -13.88 2.61 21.96
CA GLY A 162 -13.45 2.64 23.37
C GLY A 162 -14.61 2.38 24.34
N VAL A 163 -15.74 3.06 24.15
CA VAL A 163 -16.97 2.86 24.93
C VAL A 163 -17.51 1.44 24.80
N ARG A 164 -17.50 0.85 23.61
CA ARG A 164 -17.93 -0.53 23.38
C ARG A 164 -17.02 -1.54 24.09
N GLN A 165 -15.71 -1.31 24.11
CA GLN A 165 -14.76 -2.16 24.82
C GLN A 165 -14.94 -2.10 26.35
N CYS A 166 -15.50 -1.00 26.88
CA CYS A 166 -15.88 -0.93 28.30
C CYS A 166 -17.03 -1.89 28.66
N ASP A 167 -17.79 -2.38 27.67
CA ASP A 167 -19.07 -3.10 27.88
C ASP A 167 -20.03 -2.30 28.78
N ALA A 168 -20.07 -0.98 28.60
CA ALA A 168 -20.77 -0.06 29.49
C ALA A 168 -22.29 -0.32 29.51
N ARG A 169 -22.86 -0.41 30.72
CA ARG A 169 -24.28 -0.66 30.96
C ARG A 169 -24.96 0.52 31.64
N ILE A 170 -26.27 0.61 31.44
CA ILE A 170 -27.12 1.65 32.04
C ILE A 170 -26.93 1.62 33.57
N GLY A 171 -26.62 2.76 34.16
CA GLY A 171 -26.43 2.94 35.60
C GLY A 171 -25.02 2.68 36.13
N GLU A 172 -24.10 2.16 35.31
CA GLU A 172 -22.70 1.97 35.72
C GLU A 172 -21.94 3.30 35.81
N THR A 173 -20.92 3.33 36.68
CA THR A 173 -20.02 4.48 36.84
C THR A 173 -18.74 4.24 36.07
N ILE A 174 -18.44 5.12 35.11
CA ILE A 174 -17.31 4.98 34.20
C ILE A 174 -16.39 6.20 34.34
N CYS A 175 -15.10 5.96 34.53
CA CYS A 175 -14.09 7.03 34.56
C CYS A 175 -13.44 7.20 33.18
N VAL A 176 -13.33 8.42 32.68
CA VAL A 176 -12.60 8.76 31.44
C VAL A 176 -11.32 9.53 31.80
N ILE A 177 -10.16 8.93 31.52
CA ILE A 177 -8.84 9.53 31.76
C ILE A 177 -8.32 10.13 30.45
N GLY A 178 -8.15 11.46 30.44
CA GLY A 178 -7.80 12.29 29.28
C GLY A 178 -9.03 12.87 28.61
N LEU A 179 -9.28 14.16 28.80
CA LEU A 179 -10.47 14.90 28.31
C LEU A 179 -10.13 15.76 27.07
N GLY A 180 -9.29 15.20 26.20
CA GLY A 180 -9.08 15.70 24.85
C GLY A 180 -10.28 15.40 23.94
N LEU A 181 -10.08 15.48 22.62
CA LEU A 181 -11.15 15.29 21.64
C LEU A 181 -11.86 13.93 21.78
N ILE A 182 -11.11 12.83 21.85
CA ILE A 182 -11.66 11.46 22.00
C ILE A 182 -12.38 11.29 23.35
N GLY A 183 -11.73 11.70 24.45
CA GLY A 183 -12.28 11.55 25.78
C GLY A 183 -13.60 12.28 25.98
N THR A 184 -13.68 13.52 25.49
CA THR A 184 -14.89 14.35 25.60
C THR A 184 -16.03 13.85 24.70
N LEU A 185 -15.73 13.23 23.56
CA LEU A 185 -16.73 12.50 22.77
C LEU A 185 -17.21 11.24 23.49
N ALA A 186 -16.29 10.49 24.13
CA ALA A 186 -16.63 9.32 24.91
C ALA A 186 -17.51 9.66 26.13
N VAL A 187 -17.25 10.77 26.82
CA VAL A 187 -18.12 11.30 27.90
C VAL A 187 -19.56 11.42 27.40
N GLN A 188 -19.79 12.13 26.29
CA GLN A 188 -21.13 12.31 25.72
C GLN A 188 -21.79 10.98 25.36
N MET A 189 -21.04 10.03 24.79
CA MET A 189 -21.55 8.70 24.43
C MET A 189 -21.90 7.85 25.64
N LEU A 190 -21.10 7.88 26.70
CA LEU A 190 -21.37 7.18 27.96
C LEU A 190 -22.59 7.78 28.68
N LYS A 191 -22.74 9.11 28.66
CA LYS A 191 -23.96 9.78 29.14
C LYS A 191 -25.19 9.37 28.33
N ALA A 192 -25.07 9.31 27.00
CA ALA A 192 -26.13 8.83 26.13
C ALA A 192 -26.49 7.34 26.37
N ALA A 193 -25.53 6.54 26.85
CA ALA A 193 -25.74 5.15 27.26
C ALA A 193 -26.35 4.99 28.67
N GLY A 194 -26.57 6.09 29.39
CA GLY A 194 -27.16 6.08 30.73
C GLY A 194 -26.17 5.81 31.86
N CYS A 195 -24.87 5.99 31.63
CA CYS A 195 -23.84 5.85 32.66
C CYS A 195 -23.68 7.14 33.50
N VAL A 196 -23.11 6.97 34.69
CA VAL A 196 -22.52 8.04 35.48
C VAL A 196 -21.06 8.19 35.04
N VAL A 197 -20.63 9.39 34.67
CA VAL A 197 -19.32 9.63 34.05
C VAL A 197 -18.49 10.56 34.92
N ILE A 198 -17.31 10.06 35.30
CA ILE A 198 -16.26 10.84 35.98
C ILE A 198 -15.18 11.16 34.94
N GLY A 199 -14.85 12.43 34.75
CA GLY A 199 -13.80 12.87 33.83
C GLY A 199 -12.53 13.32 34.55
N TYR A 200 -11.37 12.95 34.01
CA TYR A 200 -10.08 13.42 34.53
C TYR A 200 -9.17 13.93 33.42
N ASP A 201 -8.62 15.13 33.59
CA ASP A 201 -7.53 15.65 32.78
C ASP A 201 -6.69 16.62 33.62
N PRO A 202 -5.35 16.57 33.56
CA PRO A 202 -4.51 17.53 34.30
C PRO A 202 -4.80 19.00 33.94
N ASP A 203 -5.33 19.27 32.74
CA ASP A 203 -5.80 20.58 32.34
C ASP A 203 -7.21 20.86 32.89
N ALA A 204 -7.31 21.78 33.85
CA ALA A 204 -8.57 22.17 34.46
C ALA A 204 -9.58 22.74 33.45
N SER A 205 -9.13 23.40 32.39
CA SER A 205 -10.03 23.95 31.36
C SER A 205 -10.76 22.85 30.59
N ARG A 206 -10.10 21.69 30.39
CA ARG A 206 -10.71 20.50 29.78
C ARG A 206 -11.69 19.81 30.71
N CYS A 207 -11.42 19.84 32.01
CA CYS A 207 -12.36 19.35 33.03
C CYS A 207 -13.66 20.19 33.04
N ASP A 208 -13.54 21.51 32.93
CA ASP A 208 -14.71 22.40 32.87
C ASP A 208 -15.51 22.15 31.57
N ALA A 209 -14.83 22.08 30.44
CA ALA A 209 -15.47 21.78 29.15
C ALA A 209 -16.18 20.42 29.14
N ALA A 210 -15.58 19.37 29.69
CA ALA A 210 -16.20 18.05 29.76
C ALA A 210 -17.43 18.02 30.67
N LYS A 211 -17.43 18.82 31.74
CA LYS A 211 -18.59 18.99 32.63
C LYS A 211 -19.76 19.65 31.91
N ASP A 212 -19.49 20.72 31.15
CA ASP A 212 -20.50 21.38 30.31
C ASP A 212 -21.06 20.48 29.20
N LEU A 213 -20.30 19.45 28.82
CA LEU A 213 -20.67 18.44 27.82
C LEU A 213 -21.24 17.15 28.42
N GLY A 214 -21.49 17.13 29.73
CA GLY A 214 -22.34 16.14 30.38
C GLY A 214 -21.66 15.24 31.41
N ALA A 215 -20.35 15.36 31.65
CA ALA A 215 -19.72 14.63 32.76
C ALA A 215 -20.38 15.01 34.10
N ASP A 216 -20.68 14.02 34.93
CA ASP A 216 -21.33 14.25 36.23
C ASP A 216 -20.35 14.82 37.26
N LEU A 217 -19.10 14.39 37.16
CA LEU A 217 -17.99 14.85 37.99
C LEU A 217 -16.75 15.00 37.11
N THR A 218 -15.98 16.06 37.32
CA THR A 218 -14.65 16.22 36.71
C THR A 218 -13.65 16.67 37.75
N CYS A 219 -12.39 16.29 37.58
CA CYS A 219 -11.30 16.70 38.45
C CYS A 219 -9.98 16.77 37.69
N SER A 220 -9.14 17.76 38.02
CA SER A 220 -7.79 17.91 37.48
C SER A 220 -6.69 17.36 38.39
N THR A 221 -7.02 17.12 39.66
CA THR A 221 -6.16 16.48 40.66
C THR A 221 -7.02 15.59 41.57
N GLY A 222 -6.38 14.64 42.27
CA GLY A 222 -7.08 13.81 43.27
C GLY A 222 -8.12 12.84 42.70
N LEU A 223 -7.87 12.25 41.53
CA LEU A 223 -8.83 11.35 40.87
C LEU A 223 -9.27 10.18 41.74
N THR A 224 -8.35 9.58 42.50
CA THR A 224 -8.68 8.45 43.40
C THR A 224 -9.77 8.83 44.38
N ASP A 225 -9.60 9.93 45.11
CA ASP A 225 -10.57 10.39 46.10
C ASP A 225 -11.90 10.75 45.45
N ALA A 226 -11.87 11.38 44.27
CA ALA A 226 -13.07 11.69 43.50
C ALA A 226 -13.85 10.42 43.13
N CYS A 227 -13.18 9.38 42.64
CA CYS A 227 -13.80 8.11 42.29
C CYS A 227 -14.33 7.36 43.52
N ILE A 228 -13.54 7.29 44.59
CA ILE A 228 -13.94 6.63 45.85
C ILE A 228 -15.19 7.30 46.43
N ASN A 229 -15.21 8.64 46.50
CA ASN A 229 -16.35 9.37 47.04
C ASN A 229 -17.60 9.21 46.16
N ALA A 230 -17.45 9.29 44.84
CA ALA A 230 -18.58 9.13 43.90
C ALA A 230 -19.16 7.70 43.90
N THR A 231 -18.38 6.70 44.30
CA THR A 231 -18.75 5.27 44.26
C THR A 231 -18.94 4.65 45.65
N ASN A 232 -19.00 5.47 46.70
CA ASN A 232 -19.11 5.00 48.10
C ASN A 232 -18.01 3.99 48.50
N GLY A 233 -16.79 4.19 48.00
CA GLY A 233 -15.64 3.35 48.26
C GLY A 233 -15.55 2.06 47.45
N MET A 234 -16.47 1.82 46.51
CA MET A 234 -16.47 0.60 45.71
C MET A 234 -15.47 0.64 44.54
N GLY A 235 -15.17 1.84 44.02
CA GLY A 235 -14.44 2.03 42.76
C GLY A 235 -15.38 2.04 41.55
N VAL A 236 -14.87 2.50 40.40
CA VAL A 236 -15.65 2.60 39.15
C VAL A 236 -15.77 1.26 38.44
N ASP A 237 -16.86 1.06 37.69
CA ASP A 237 -17.13 -0.18 36.94
C ASP A 237 -16.15 -0.38 35.78
N ALA A 238 -15.81 0.72 35.10
CA ALA A 238 -14.76 0.71 34.09
C ALA A 238 -14.00 2.04 34.03
N VAL A 239 -12.78 1.97 33.49
CA VAL A 239 -11.94 3.13 33.17
C VAL A 239 -11.63 3.12 31.68
N LEU A 240 -11.94 4.21 30.99
CA LEU A 240 -11.58 4.45 29.59
C LEU A 240 -10.42 5.43 29.53
N ILE A 241 -9.26 4.96 29.09
CA ILE A 241 -8.05 5.78 28.92
C ILE A 241 -8.02 6.32 27.50
N ALA A 242 -8.25 7.63 27.35
CA ALA A 242 -8.16 8.39 26.11
C ALA A 242 -6.97 9.37 26.08
N ALA A 243 -6.14 9.38 27.13
CA ALA A 243 -4.93 10.18 27.21
C ALA A 243 -3.85 9.75 26.20
N ALA A 244 -3.00 10.69 25.79
CA ALA A 244 -1.83 10.43 24.96
C ALA A 244 -0.56 10.89 25.69
N THR A 245 0.21 9.95 26.23
CA THR A 245 1.45 10.22 26.99
C THR A 245 2.39 9.00 26.97
N GLY A 246 3.69 9.22 27.09
CA GLY A 246 4.65 8.13 27.29
C GLY A 246 4.63 7.52 28.71
N SER A 247 3.92 8.16 29.66
CA SER A 247 3.82 7.73 31.05
C SER A 247 2.95 6.49 31.22
N ASN A 248 3.29 5.65 32.21
CA ASN A 248 2.48 4.52 32.65
C ASN A 248 1.40 4.91 33.69
N GLU A 249 1.43 6.15 34.17
CA GLU A 249 0.54 6.67 35.21
C GLU A 249 -0.96 6.46 34.90
N PRO A 250 -1.48 6.67 33.67
CA PRO A 250 -2.89 6.40 33.39
C PRO A 250 -3.31 4.95 33.63
N ILE A 251 -2.46 3.97 33.32
CA ILE A 251 -2.73 2.55 33.54
C ILE A 251 -2.70 2.21 35.04
N ALA A 252 -1.73 2.77 35.77
CA ALA A 252 -1.62 2.55 37.21
C ALA A 252 -2.82 3.13 37.96
N LEU A 253 -3.16 4.38 37.66
CA LEU A 253 -4.31 5.06 38.25
C LEU A 253 -5.63 4.35 37.91
N ALA A 254 -5.78 3.86 36.68
CA ALA A 254 -6.92 3.05 36.28
C ALA A 254 -7.07 1.79 37.15
N GLY A 255 -5.97 1.09 37.44
CA GLY A 255 -5.97 -0.07 38.34
C GLY A 255 -6.37 0.27 39.77
N GLU A 256 -5.98 1.44 40.26
CA GLU A 256 -6.28 1.94 41.61
C GLU A 256 -7.77 2.29 41.80
N ILE A 257 -8.37 2.98 40.83
CA ILE A 257 -9.74 3.51 40.95
C ILE A 257 -10.83 2.51 40.53
N CYS A 258 -10.46 1.48 39.77
CA CYS A 258 -11.40 0.47 39.28
C CYS A 258 -11.82 -0.47 40.43
N ARG A 259 -13.09 -0.90 40.44
CA ARG A 259 -13.60 -1.88 41.41
C ARG A 259 -13.06 -3.28 41.14
N HIS A 260 -13.28 -4.22 42.08
CA HIS A 260 -13.04 -5.65 41.82
C HIS A 260 -13.86 -6.12 40.60
N LYS A 261 -13.23 -6.90 39.70
CA LYS A 261 -13.79 -7.35 38.43
C LYS A 261 -14.27 -6.22 37.51
N GLY A 262 -13.66 -5.05 37.62
CA GLY A 262 -13.90 -3.93 36.70
C GLY A 262 -13.03 -4.04 35.45
N THR A 263 -13.31 -3.18 34.47
CA THR A 263 -12.63 -3.18 33.16
C THR A 263 -11.78 -1.93 32.97
N VAL A 264 -10.55 -2.07 32.50
CA VAL A 264 -9.71 -0.97 32.04
C VAL A 264 -9.54 -1.07 30.52
N VAL A 265 -9.85 0.00 29.81
CA VAL A 265 -9.77 0.08 28.35
C VAL A 265 -8.74 1.12 27.95
N ALA A 266 -7.72 0.72 27.20
CA ALA A 266 -6.77 1.64 26.57
C ALA A 266 -7.20 1.95 25.12
N THR A 267 -7.56 3.20 24.87
CA THR A 267 -7.82 3.75 23.52
C THR A 267 -6.73 4.74 23.11
N GLY A 268 -6.26 5.57 24.03
CA GLY A 268 -5.14 6.49 23.80
C GLY A 268 -3.76 5.80 23.90
N LEU A 269 -2.72 6.50 23.42
CA LEU A 269 -1.34 6.02 23.53
C LEU A 269 -0.82 6.27 24.94
N VAL A 270 -0.62 5.20 25.72
CA VAL A 270 -0.07 5.27 27.07
C VAL A 270 1.04 4.24 27.26
N GLY A 271 1.84 4.37 28.32
CA GLY A 271 2.73 3.29 28.76
C GLY A 271 1.93 2.00 28.97
N MET A 272 2.54 0.84 28.70
CA MET A 272 1.88 -0.47 28.70
C MET A 272 2.42 -1.43 29.77
N ASP A 273 3.01 -0.90 30.84
CA ASP A 273 3.56 -1.67 31.95
C ASP A 273 2.48 -1.90 33.02
N ILE A 274 1.65 -2.92 32.84
CA ILE A 274 0.46 -3.16 33.66
C ILE A 274 0.88 -3.55 35.10
N PRO A 275 0.51 -2.77 36.14
CA PRO A 275 0.86 -3.09 37.53
C PRO A 275 0.20 -4.39 37.98
N ARG A 276 1.02 -5.44 38.11
CA ARG A 276 0.51 -6.79 38.36
C ARG A 276 -0.26 -6.89 39.68
N GLU A 277 0.20 -6.25 40.75
CA GLU A 277 -0.38 -6.42 42.08
C GLU A 277 -1.84 -5.94 42.13
N GLU A 278 -2.10 -4.71 41.69
CA GLU A 278 -3.43 -4.10 41.66
C GLU A 278 -4.38 -4.86 40.74
N TYR A 279 -3.95 -5.14 39.51
CA TYR A 279 -4.78 -5.82 38.51
C TYR A 279 -5.08 -7.26 38.91
N TYR A 280 -4.11 -7.98 39.47
CA TYR A 280 -4.29 -9.36 39.92
C TYR A 280 -5.20 -9.42 41.15
N ARG A 281 -4.99 -8.57 42.16
CA ARG A 281 -5.78 -8.58 43.39
C ARG A 281 -7.25 -8.28 43.14
N LYS A 282 -7.52 -7.39 42.20
CA LYS A 282 -8.88 -6.99 41.83
C LYS A 282 -9.49 -7.84 40.72
N GLU A 283 -8.73 -8.74 40.10
CA GLU A 283 -9.18 -9.52 38.94
C GLU A 283 -9.69 -8.61 37.81
N LEU A 284 -8.90 -7.58 37.46
CA LEU A 284 -9.28 -6.59 36.44
C LEU A 284 -9.11 -7.15 35.03
N ASP A 285 -10.08 -6.84 34.17
CA ASP A 285 -9.95 -7.02 32.73
C ASP A 285 -9.19 -5.82 32.15
N PHE A 286 -8.11 -6.08 31.41
CA PHE A 286 -7.46 -5.05 30.60
C PHE A 286 -7.73 -5.29 29.12
N ARG A 287 -8.30 -4.30 28.43
CA ARG A 287 -8.74 -4.40 27.03
C ARG A 287 -8.12 -3.30 26.18
N LEU A 288 -7.77 -3.65 24.96
CA LEU A 288 -7.33 -2.70 23.94
C LEU A 288 -8.52 -2.29 23.06
N SER A 289 -8.55 -1.01 22.67
CA SER A 289 -9.49 -0.49 21.68
C SER A 289 -8.82 -0.36 20.31
N MET A 290 -9.35 -1.09 19.33
CA MET A 290 -8.82 -1.11 17.96
C MET A 290 -9.37 0.07 17.16
N SER A 291 -8.72 1.25 17.25
CA SER A 291 -9.07 2.44 16.46
C SER A 291 -10.60 2.66 16.37
N TYR A 292 -11.17 2.81 15.16
CA TYR A 292 -12.60 2.93 14.93
C TYR A 292 -13.34 1.59 14.71
N GLY A 293 -12.72 0.45 15.06
CA GLY A 293 -13.38 -0.85 15.24
C GLY A 293 -12.90 -2.01 14.34
N PRO A 294 -13.54 -3.18 14.46
CA PRO A 294 -13.34 -4.33 13.57
C PRO A 294 -13.41 -3.98 12.08
N GLY A 295 -12.52 -4.57 11.29
CA GLY A 295 -12.25 -4.17 9.89
C GLY A 295 -10.90 -3.49 9.75
N ARG A 296 -10.46 -2.76 10.79
CA ARG A 296 -9.18 -2.08 10.76
C ARG A 296 -8.03 -3.08 10.63
N TYR A 297 -7.10 -2.81 9.72
CA TYR A 297 -5.97 -3.69 9.38
C TYR A 297 -6.36 -4.98 8.65
N ASP A 298 -7.60 -5.12 8.19
CA ASP A 298 -8.05 -6.18 7.30
C ASP A 298 -8.21 -5.62 5.89
N THR A 299 -7.31 -6.02 4.98
CA THR A 299 -7.31 -5.55 3.58
C THR A 299 -8.57 -5.98 2.84
N SER A 300 -9.14 -7.14 3.17
CA SER A 300 -10.37 -7.65 2.56
C SER A 300 -11.55 -6.74 2.89
N TYR A 301 -11.57 -6.21 4.12
CA TYR A 301 -12.58 -5.28 4.57
C TYR A 301 -12.33 -3.85 4.05
N GLU A 302 -11.14 -3.29 4.27
CA GLU A 302 -10.82 -1.89 3.97
C GLU A 302 -10.65 -1.63 2.47
N GLU A 303 -10.01 -2.53 1.70
CA GLU A 303 -9.70 -2.30 0.28
C GLU A 303 -10.65 -3.03 -0.67
N ASP A 304 -10.96 -4.30 -0.38
CA ASP A 304 -11.78 -5.13 -1.26
C ASP A 304 -13.30 -4.95 -1.03
N GLY A 305 -13.69 -4.28 0.05
CA GLY A 305 -15.09 -3.96 0.34
C GLY A 305 -15.93 -5.17 0.79
N GLN A 306 -15.27 -6.22 1.30
CA GLN A 306 -15.91 -7.42 1.84
C GLN A 306 -16.26 -7.20 3.31
N ASP A 307 -17.54 -6.98 3.61
CA ASP A 307 -18.02 -6.82 4.99
C ASP A 307 -18.10 -8.18 5.71
N TYR A 308 -18.01 -8.14 7.04
CA TYR A 308 -18.20 -9.31 7.88
C TYR A 308 -19.69 -9.67 7.96
N PRO A 309 -20.01 -10.98 8.09
CA PRO A 309 -21.37 -11.41 8.39
C PRO A 309 -21.94 -10.66 9.60
N PHE A 310 -23.04 -9.93 9.39
CA PHE A 310 -23.59 -8.98 10.36
C PHE A 310 -23.83 -9.58 11.75
N GLY A 311 -24.28 -10.83 11.83
CA GLY A 311 -24.56 -11.52 13.10
C GLY A 311 -23.31 -11.92 13.90
N TYR A 312 -22.14 -11.98 13.25
CA TYR A 312 -20.88 -12.37 13.90
C TYR A 312 -20.07 -11.16 14.34
N VAL A 313 -20.00 -10.14 13.49
CA VAL A 313 -19.36 -8.87 13.81
C VAL A 313 -20.40 -7.79 13.60
N ARG A 314 -21.10 -7.38 14.67
CA ARG A 314 -22.19 -6.38 14.59
C ARG A 314 -21.68 -4.97 14.33
N TRP A 315 -20.45 -4.68 14.75
CA TRP A 315 -19.91 -3.34 14.84
C TRP A 315 -18.56 -3.29 14.14
N THR A 316 -18.58 -2.83 12.88
CA THR A 316 -17.36 -2.59 12.09
C THR A 316 -17.04 -1.12 12.03
N GLU A 317 -15.91 -0.77 11.41
CA GLU A 317 -15.50 0.61 11.12
C GLU A 317 -16.66 1.44 10.53
N GLN A 318 -17.30 0.98 9.45
CA GLN A 318 -18.43 1.68 8.82
C GLN A 318 -19.61 1.86 9.78
N ARG A 319 -19.99 0.78 10.47
CA ARG A 319 -21.15 0.78 11.36
C ARG A 319 -20.93 1.60 12.63
N ASN A 320 -19.68 1.78 13.05
CA ASN A 320 -19.30 2.76 14.06
C ASN A 320 -19.54 4.19 13.53
N ILE A 321 -19.11 4.51 12.31
CA ILE A 321 -19.33 5.84 11.69
C ILE A 321 -20.84 6.13 11.60
N GLU A 322 -21.64 5.18 11.09
CA GLU A 322 -23.11 5.30 11.04
C GLU A 322 -23.72 5.56 12.42
N SER A 323 -23.27 4.83 13.43
CA SER A 323 -23.78 4.98 14.81
C SER A 323 -23.44 6.35 15.39
N VAL A 324 -22.24 6.85 15.13
CA VAL A 324 -21.82 8.20 15.56
C VAL A 324 -22.66 9.27 14.88
N LEU A 325 -22.84 9.18 13.55
CA LEU A 325 -23.68 10.10 12.79
C LEU A 325 -25.13 10.12 13.32
N GLN A 326 -25.66 8.97 13.72
CA GLN A 326 -26.99 8.90 14.32
C GLN A 326 -27.05 9.60 15.69
N LEU A 327 -26.03 9.43 16.55
CA LEU A 327 -25.97 10.16 17.83
C LEU A 327 -25.82 11.67 17.64
N ILE A 328 -25.12 12.11 16.60
CA ILE A 328 -25.00 13.51 16.21
C ILE A 328 -26.36 14.06 15.76
N LYS A 329 -27.07 13.32 14.90
CA LYS A 329 -28.43 13.67 14.45
C LYS A 329 -29.38 13.84 15.63
N GLU A 330 -29.29 12.97 16.63
CA GLU A 330 -30.07 13.02 17.86
C GLU A 330 -29.58 14.09 18.85
N LYS A 331 -28.52 14.84 18.51
CA LYS A 331 -27.87 15.86 19.35
C LYS A 331 -27.35 15.34 20.68
N LYS A 332 -27.13 14.02 20.79
CA LYS A 332 -26.53 13.37 21.97
C LYS A 332 -25.01 13.50 21.99
N VAL A 333 -24.41 13.70 20.83
CA VAL A 333 -23.00 13.98 20.65
C VAL A 333 -22.89 15.22 19.76
N THR A 334 -22.12 16.23 20.17
CA THR A 334 -21.97 17.50 19.43
C THR A 334 -20.49 17.81 19.15
N PRO A 335 -19.85 17.14 18.17
CA PRO A 335 -18.43 17.30 17.90
C PRO A 335 -18.02 18.72 17.50
N SER A 336 -18.87 19.45 16.77
CA SER A 336 -18.59 20.84 16.35
C SER A 336 -18.32 21.79 17.50
N LYS A 337 -18.85 21.53 18.71
CA LYS A 337 -18.53 22.32 19.92
C LYS A 337 -17.07 22.15 20.38
N LEU A 338 -16.37 21.12 19.91
CA LEU A 338 -14.97 20.84 20.21
C LEU A 338 -14.02 21.45 19.18
N VAL A 339 -14.55 22.03 18.10
CA VAL A 339 -13.76 22.70 17.06
C VAL A 339 -13.35 24.07 17.57
N THR A 340 -12.05 24.29 17.70
CA THR A 340 -11.48 25.56 18.18
C THR A 340 -10.89 26.40 17.06
N HIS A 341 -10.38 25.77 15.99
CA HIS A 341 -9.76 26.48 14.87
C HIS A 341 -10.25 25.98 13.52
N ARG A 342 -10.20 26.87 12.54
CA ARG A 342 -10.55 26.62 11.14
C ARG A 342 -9.48 27.21 10.25
N PHE A 343 -9.01 26.42 9.30
CA PHE A 343 -8.06 26.85 8.28
C PHE A 343 -8.60 26.49 6.90
N SER A 344 -8.35 27.33 5.91
CA SER A 344 -8.57 26.93 4.52
C SER A 344 -7.52 25.86 4.13
N ILE A 345 -7.80 25.06 3.10
CA ILE A 345 -6.79 24.14 2.54
C ILE A 345 -5.50 24.86 2.09
N ASP A 346 -5.59 26.15 1.73
CA ASP A 346 -4.42 26.98 1.40
C ASP A 346 -3.57 27.36 2.61
N ASP A 347 -4.20 27.46 3.78
CA ASP A 347 -3.58 27.76 5.06
C ASP A 347 -3.33 26.49 5.90
N SER A 348 -3.49 25.30 5.32
CA SER A 348 -3.48 24.04 6.06
C SER A 348 -2.18 23.80 6.85
N LEU A 349 -1.04 24.31 6.37
CA LEU A 349 0.23 24.17 7.07
C LEU A 349 0.26 24.90 8.42
N LYS A 350 -0.49 26.01 8.56
CA LYS A 350 -0.62 26.75 9.82
C LYS A 350 -1.33 25.92 10.90
N ALA A 351 -2.23 25.02 10.51
CA ALA A 351 -2.85 24.07 11.43
C ALA A 351 -1.80 23.19 12.11
N TYR A 352 -0.75 22.82 11.39
CA TYR A 352 0.35 22.00 11.91
C TYR A 352 1.37 22.80 12.71
N ASP A 353 1.64 24.05 12.33
CA ASP A 353 2.47 24.96 13.12
C ASP A 353 1.87 25.19 14.53
N LEU A 354 0.54 25.26 14.63
CA LEU A 354 -0.19 25.31 15.89
C LEU A 354 0.01 24.04 16.74
N LEU A 355 0.00 22.85 16.12
CA LEU A 355 0.22 21.58 16.83
C LEU A 355 1.63 21.47 17.44
N ASP A 356 2.61 22.10 16.82
CA ASP A 356 4.01 22.15 17.29
C ASP A 356 4.20 23.06 18.52
N GLY A 357 3.18 23.81 18.93
CA GLY A 357 3.23 24.66 20.11
C GLY A 357 4.01 25.96 19.91
N ASN A 358 4.28 26.34 18.65
CA ASN A 358 4.98 27.60 18.33
C ASN A 358 4.20 28.84 18.78
N ASP A 359 2.87 28.74 18.87
CA ASP A 359 1.97 29.87 19.17
C ASP A 359 1.38 29.84 20.60
N ASN A 360 1.68 28.82 21.43
CA ASN A 360 1.15 28.63 22.79
C ASN A 360 -0.40 28.73 22.94
N GLU A 361 -1.15 28.70 21.84
CA GLU A 361 -2.61 28.82 21.83
C GLU A 361 -3.27 27.46 22.10
N PRO A 362 -4.27 27.38 23.02
CA PRO A 362 -4.95 26.13 23.32
C PRO A 362 -5.83 25.67 22.15
N TYR A 363 -5.72 24.40 21.76
CA TYR A 363 -6.52 23.79 20.70
C TYR A 363 -7.16 22.46 21.14
N LEU A 364 -8.23 22.06 20.45
CA LEU A 364 -8.89 20.76 20.68
C LEU A 364 -9.20 20.04 19.37
N GLY A 365 -10.13 20.56 18.57
CA GLY A 365 -10.41 20.13 17.20
C GLY A 365 -10.07 21.23 16.21
N ILE A 366 -9.40 20.88 15.11
CA ILE A 366 -9.04 21.83 14.05
C ILE A 366 -9.68 21.33 12.75
N LEU A 367 -10.48 22.17 12.09
CA LEU A 367 -11.06 21.85 10.80
C LEU A 367 -10.26 22.49 9.67
N ILE A 368 -10.04 21.73 8.60
CA ILE A 368 -9.59 22.25 7.31
C ILE A 368 -10.80 22.33 6.39
N GLU A 369 -11.05 23.52 5.85
CA GLU A 369 -12.17 23.86 4.98
C GLU A 369 -11.73 23.94 3.52
N TYR A 370 -12.62 23.53 2.63
CA TYR A 370 -12.36 23.41 1.20
C TYR A 370 -13.32 24.28 0.39
N PRO A 371 -12.86 24.87 -0.73
CA PRO A 371 -13.73 25.68 -1.57
C PRO A 371 -14.86 24.83 -2.16
N GLU A 372 -16.08 25.37 -2.16
CA GLU A 372 -17.16 24.77 -2.91
C GLU A 372 -16.89 24.92 -4.41
N LYS A 373 -16.83 23.79 -5.12
CA LYS A 373 -16.84 23.74 -6.58
C LYS A 373 -18.16 23.10 -7.00
N ASP A 374 -18.93 23.81 -7.82
CA ASP A 374 -20.19 23.31 -8.40
C ASP A 374 -19.95 22.47 -9.67
N ALA A 375 -18.73 22.50 -10.21
CA ALA A 375 -18.36 21.78 -11.42
C ALA A 375 -18.00 20.32 -11.12
N SER A 376 -18.51 19.41 -11.95
CA SER A 376 -18.09 18.00 -11.97
C SER A 376 -16.61 17.87 -12.31
N ILE A 377 -15.95 16.83 -11.79
CA ILE A 377 -14.59 16.47 -12.17
C ILE A 377 -14.49 16.34 -13.69
N GLU A 378 -13.63 17.15 -14.30
CA GLU A 378 -13.31 17.08 -15.72
C GLU A 378 -12.08 16.19 -15.96
N SER A 379 -11.85 15.75 -17.20
CA SER A 379 -10.64 14.98 -17.54
C SER A 379 -9.36 15.77 -17.28
N THR A 380 -9.41 17.10 -17.38
CA THR A 380 -8.30 18.01 -17.09
C THR A 380 -7.91 18.01 -15.61
N ASP A 381 -8.84 17.76 -14.69
CA ASP A 381 -8.54 17.65 -13.25
C ASP A 381 -7.68 16.42 -12.92
N ARG A 382 -7.73 15.40 -13.79
CA ARG A 382 -6.91 14.19 -13.71
C ARG A 382 -5.54 14.35 -14.35
N ILE A 383 -5.17 15.55 -14.79
CA ILE A 383 -3.89 15.83 -15.42
C ILE A 383 -3.21 16.96 -14.67
N LYS A 384 -1.94 16.78 -14.34
CA LYS A 384 -1.10 17.83 -13.78
C LYS A 384 0.14 18.02 -14.63
N SER A 385 0.25 19.19 -15.26
CA SER A 385 1.48 19.62 -15.92
C SER A 385 2.57 19.85 -14.87
N ILE A 386 3.77 19.32 -15.13
CA ILE A 386 4.93 19.40 -14.25
C ILE A 386 6.03 20.24 -14.88
N LYS A 387 6.26 20.04 -16.18
CA LYS A 387 7.18 20.83 -17.00
C LYS A 387 6.46 21.35 -18.23
N GLU A 388 6.99 22.39 -18.84
CA GLU A 388 6.53 22.83 -20.15
C GLU A 388 6.75 21.70 -21.17
N ALA A 389 5.70 21.39 -21.94
CA ALA A 389 5.78 20.43 -23.01
C ALA A 389 6.82 20.91 -24.04
N LYS A 390 7.84 20.09 -24.29
CA LYS A 390 8.78 20.38 -25.38
C LYS A 390 8.11 20.09 -26.71
N ALA A 391 8.46 20.83 -27.76
CA ALA A 391 7.99 20.57 -29.12
C ALA A 391 8.13 19.09 -29.51
N THR A 392 7.28 18.64 -30.44
CA THR A 392 7.22 17.25 -30.94
C THR A 392 8.62 16.68 -31.13
N ALA A 393 8.87 15.51 -30.53
CA ALA A 393 10.18 14.84 -30.62
C ALA A 393 10.56 14.58 -32.09
N SER A 394 11.86 14.59 -32.37
CA SER A 394 12.38 14.14 -33.66
C SER A 394 11.93 12.71 -33.94
N ALA A 395 11.53 12.42 -35.19
CA ALA A 395 11.22 11.07 -35.62
C ALA A 395 12.35 10.09 -35.22
N GLY A 396 11.99 8.97 -34.61
CA GLY A 396 12.94 7.90 -34.24
C GLY A 396 13.47 7.92 -32.80
N LYS A 397 13.02 8.80 -31.89
CA LYS A 397 13.35 8.70 -30.45
C LYS A 397 12.23 8.04 -29.64
N ALA A 398 12.59 7.26 -28.62
CA ALA A 398 11.60 6.72 -27.69
C ALA A 398 11.02 7.83 -26.79
N THR A 399 9.69 7.95 -26.80
CA THR A 399 8.92 8.89 -25.99
C THR A 399 7.98 8.10 -25.10
N ILE A 400 8.22 8.18 -23.79
CA ILE A 400 7.73 7.20 -22.83
C ILE A 400 6.56 7.75 -22.01
N GLY A 401 5.46 7.01 -22.04
CA GLY A 401 4.43 7.03 -21.01
C GLY A 401 4.59 5.84 -20.08
N ILE A 402 4.38 6.02 -18.78
CA ILE A 402 4.41 4.92 -17.80
C ILE A 402 3.05 4.79 -17.14
N ILE A 403 2.51 3.57 -17.10
CA ILE A 403 1.31 3.20 -16.36
C ILE A 403 1.73 2.28 -15.21
N GLY A 404 1.59 2.77 -13.98
CA GLY A 404 2.02 2.09 -12.77
C GLY A 404 3.40 2.55 -12.28
N ALA A 405 3.50 2.91 -11.01
CA ALA A 405 4.74 3.39 -10.38
C ALA A 405 4.93 2.78 -8.98
N GLY A 406 4.68 1.47 -8.86
CA GLY A 406 4.84 0.77 -7.58
C GLY A 406 6.28 0.78 -7.06
N ASN A 407 6.49 0.20 -5.87
CA ASN A 407 7.81 0.14 -5.23
C ASN A 407 8.90 -0.45 -6.13
N PHE A 408 8.56 -1.46 -6.93
CA PHE A 408 9.50 -2.05 -7.89
C PHE A 408 9.91 -1.04 -8.99
N ALA A 409 8.94 -0.37 -9.61
CA ALA A 409 9.19 0.68 -10.60
C ALA A 409 10.14 1.77 -10.04
N LYS A 410 9.84 2.29 -8.85
CA LYS A 410 10.61 3.36 -8.19
C LYS A 410 12.02 2.95 -7.78
N SER A 411 12.22 1.70 -7.37
CA SER A 411 13.50 1.23 -6.83
C SER A 411 14.42 0.59 -7.87
N VAL A 412 13.89 0.10 -9.00
CA VAL A 412 14.66 -0.64 -10.00
C VAL A 412 14.55 -0.02 -11.39
N LEU A 413 13.33 0.07 -11.94
CA LEU A 413 13.16 0.44 -13.36
C LEU A 413 13.38 1.92 -13.64
N LEU A 414 12.79 2.83 -12.85
CA LEU A 414 12.95 4.27 -13.04
C LEU A 414 14.44 4.70 -12.99
N PRO A 415 15.26 4.23 -12.04
CA PRO A 415 16.71 4.43 -12.08
C PRO A 415 17.39 3.95 -13.37
N ALA A 416 16.99 2.79 -13.90
CA ALA A 416 17.56 2.23 -15.12
C ALA A 416 17.10 2.99 -16.38
N ILE A 417 15.82 3.38 -16.47
CA ILE A 417 15.25 4.20 -17.56
C ILE A 417 15.98 5.54 -17.68
N ARG A 418 16.39 6.15 -16.56
CA ARG A 418 17.19 7.40 -16.58
C ARG A 418 18.51 7.26 -17.35
N GLN A 419 19.09 6.06 -17.40
CA GLN A 419 20.34 5.82 -18.12
C GLN A 419 20.14 5.67 -19.63
N CYS A 420 18.92 5.36 -20.08
CA CYS A 420 18.59 5.19 -21.50
C CYS A 420 18.38 6.53 -22.24
N GLU A 421 18.51 7.68 -21.56
CA GLU A 421 18.29 9.04 -22.10
C GLU A 421 16.93 9.25 -22.82
N ALA A 422 15.94 8.40 -22.56
CA ALA A 422 14.62 8.48 -23.16
C ALA A 422 13.82 9.69 -22.64
N ARG A 423 12.94 10.24 -23.48
CA ARG A 423 12.09 11.37 -23.10
C ARG A 423 10.87 10.86 -22.32
N LEU A 424 10.80 11.21 -21.03
CA LEU A 424 9.68 10.89 -20.14
C LEU A 424 8.56 11.93 -20.27
N ILE A 425 7.40 11.52 -20.79
CA ILE A 425 6.29 12.43 -21.06
C ILE A 425 5.24 12.34 -19.94
N GLY A 426 4.55 11.21 -19.84
CA GLY A 426 3.44 11.04 -18.90
C GLY A 426 3.67 9.92 -17.88
N LEU A 427 3.30 10.16 -16.63
CA LEU A 427 3.20 9.12 -15.59
C LEU A 427 1.75 8.96 -15.14
N CYS A 428 1.22 7.75 -15.18
CA CYS A 428 -0.12 7.42 -14.73
C CYS A 428 -0.08 6.45 -13.53
N THR A 429 -0.71 6.83 -12.43
CA THR A 429 -0.99 5.93 -11.30
C THR A 429 -2.42 6.14 -10.79
N ARG A 430 -2.95 5.21 -10.01
CA ARG A 430 -4.31 5.34 -9.46
C ARG A 430 -4.42 6.47 -8.42
N GLY A 431 -3.32 6.85 -7.77
CA GLY A 431 -3.30 7.84 -6.68
C GLY A 431 -2.71 9.17 -7.14
N GLY A 432 -3.44 10.26 -6.90
CA GLY A 432 -3.01 11.62 -7.27
C GLY A 432 -1.64 12.00 -6.73
N ALA A 433 -1.47 11.92 -5.40
CA ALA A 433 -0.19 12.24 -4.73
C ALA A 433 0.98 11.39 -5.23
N GLU A 434 0.77 10.08 -5.36
CA GLU A 434 1.81 9.19 -5.86
C GLU A 434 2.21 9.54 -7.30
N SER A 435 1.24 9.80 -8.17
CA SER A 435 1.49 10.19 -9.57
C SER A 435 2.26 11.51 -9.63
N GLY A 436 1.74 12.57 -9.00
CA GLY A 436 2.32 13.92 -9.07
C GLY A 436 3.75 13.99 -8.52
N GLU A 437 3.99 13.44 -7.33
CA GLU A 437 5.30 13.55 -6.66
C GLU A 437 6.35 12.67 -7.32
N THR A 438 5.97 11.46 -7.76
CA THR A 438 6.90 10.59 -8.51
C THR A 438 7.25 11.23 -9.84
N ALA A 439 6.26 11.72 -10.58
CA ALA A 439 6.48 12.36 -11.86
C ALA A 439 7.37 13.60 -11.75
N LYS A 440 7.19 14.42 -10.70
CA LYS A 440 8.03 15.58 -10.41
C LYS A 440 9.47 15.19 -10.11
N LYS A 441 9.68 14.17 -9.26
CA LYS A 441 11.01 13.65 -8.90
C LYS A 441 11.75 13.05 -10.10
N GLU A 442 11.05 12.29 -10.93
CA GLU A 442 11.62 11.60 -12.09
C GLU A 442 11.72 12.50 -13.33
N GLY A 443 11.03 13.65 -13.32
CA GLY A 443 11.18 14.69 -14.32
C GLY A 443 10.31 14.52 -15.56
N PHE A 444 9.13 13.90 -15.42
CA PHE A 444 8.09 13.80 -16.44
C PHE A 444 7.51 15.17 -16.82
N GLU A 445 6.85 15.25 -17.97
CA GLU A 445 6.16 16.46 -18.45
C GLU A 445 4.81 16.64 -17.76
N TYR A 446 4.07 15.55 -17.56
CA TYR A 446 2.84 15.54 -16.76
C TYR A 446 2.64 14.27 -15.93
N ALA A 447 1.80 14.39 -14.91
CA ALA A 447 1.24 13.29 -14.15
C ALA A 447 -0.25 13.17 -14.45
N THR A 448 -0.78 11.95 -14.45
CA THR A 448 -2.21 11.70 -14.59
C THR A 448 -2.69 10.53 -13.73
N THR A 449 -4.01 10.43 -13.57
CA THR A 449 -4.69 9.22 -13.05
C THR A 449 -5.60 8.55 -14.07
N ASP A 450 -5.65 9.07 -15.30
CA ASP A 450 -6.44 8.52 -16.40
C ASP A 450 -5.51 7.85 -17.42
N VAL A 451 -5.64 6.53 -17.54
CA VAL A 451 -4.86 5.71 -18.47
C VAL A 451 -5.06 6.18 -19.92
N ASN A 452 -6.25 6.65 -20.28
CA ASN A 452 -6.55 7.08 -21.65
C ASN A 452 -5.72 8.30 -22.05
N GLN A 453 -5.28 9.13 -21.09
CA GLN A 453 -4.39 10.25 -21.40
C GLN A 453 -3.05 9.76 -21.93
N ILE A 454 -2.46 8.72 -21.32
CA ILE A 454 -1.21 8.12 -21.80
C ILE A 454 -1.40 7.46 -23.17
N LEU A 455 -2.51 6.73 -23.34
CA LEU A 455 -2.76 5.97 -24.57
C LEU A 455 -3.08 6.87 -25.76
N ASN A 456 -3.78 7.98 -25.55
CA ASN A 456 -4.22 8.89 -26.62
C ASN A 456 -3.23 10.04 -26.89
N ASP A 457 -2.19 10.21 -26.06
CA ASP A 457 -1.18 11.25 -26.28
C ASP A 457 -0.33 10.92 -27.53
N GLU A 458 -0.47 11.75 -28.56
CA GLU A 458 0.27 11.61 -29.81
C GLU A 458 1.78 11.79 -29.65
N ASN A 459 2.23 12.44 -28.57
CA ASN A 459 3.65 12.61 -28.29
C ASN A 459 4.29 11.37 -27.65
N ILE A 460 3.48 10.42 -27.16
CA ILE A 460 3.95 9.16 -26.57
C ILE A 460 3.92 8.08 -27.66
N ASN A 461 5.07 7.47 -27.97
CA ASN A 461 5.13 6.31 -28.87
C ASN A 461 5.38 4.98 -28.15
N THR A 462 5.74 5.02 -26.86
CA THR A 462 6.15 3.85 -26.09
C THR A 462 5.51 3.90 -24.70
N VAL A 463 4.89 2.80 -24.28
CA VAL A 463 4.21 2.65 -23.00
C VAL A 463 4.87 1.57 -22.17
N PHE A 464 5.21 1.91 -20.93
CA PHE A 464 5.68 0.98 -19.92
C PHE A 464 4.52 0.63 -18.98
N ILE A 465 4.20 -0.66 -18.86
CA ILE A 465 3.15 -1.18 -17.98
C ILE A 465 3.83 -1.86 -16.79
N ILE A 466 3.76 -1.21 -15.64
CA ILE A 466 4.42 -1.63 -14.38
C ILE A 466 3.38 -1.65 -13.25
N THR A 467 2.23 -2.24 -13.53
CA THR A 467 1.08 -2.33 -12.62
C THR A 467 1.08 -3.67 -11.86
N ARG A 468 -0.04 -4.01 -11.20
CA ARG A 468 -0.25 -5.36 -10.66
C ARG A 468 -0.62 -6.31 -11.81
N HIS A 469 -0.29 -7.59 -11.64
CA HIS A 469 -0.29 -8.59 -12.72
C HIS A 469 -1.66 -8.73 -13.40
N ASP A 470 -2.76 -8.64 -12.63
CA ASP A 470 -4.15 -8.72 -13.11
C ASP A 470 -4.47 -7.73 -14.24
N SER A 471 -3.87 -6.54 -14.20
CA SER A 471 -4.16 -5.47 -15.16
C SER A 471 -3.28 -5.48 -16.41
N HIS A 472 -2.25 -6.33 -16.46
CA HIS A 472 -1.26 -6.31 -17.54
C HIS A 472 -1.90 -6.57 -18.91
N ALA A 473 -2.65 -7.67 -19.04
CA ALA A 473 -3.19 -8.10 -20.33
C ALA A 473 -4.12 -7.08 -20.97
N GLU A 474 -5.01 -6.48 -20.17
CA GLU A 474 -5.93 -5.44 -20.64
C GLU A 474 -5.16 -4.20 -21.13
N LEU A 475 -4.22 -3.70 -20.32
CA LEU A 475 -3.42 -2.52 -20.66
C LEU A 475 -2.53 -2.76 -21.88
N VAL A 476 -1.93 -3.95 -22.02
CA VAL A 476 -1.15 -4.35 -23.20
C VAL A 476 -2.03 -4.29 -24.44
N CYS A 477 -3.22 -4.88 -24.39
CA CYS A 477 -4.15 -4.86 -25.53
C CYS A 477 -4.56 -3.43 -25.91
N GLN A 478 -4.85 -2.57 -24.93
CA GLN A 478 -5.21 -1.18 -25.17
C GLN A 478 -4.05 -0.39 -25.81
N ALA A 479 -2.82 -0.54 -25.29
CA ALA A 479 -1.64 0.14 -25.82
C ALA A 479 -1.28 -0.31 -27.25
N LEU A 480 -1.36 -1.62 -27.53
CA LEU A 480 -1.15 -2.15 -28.88
C LEU A 480 -2.17 -1.62 -29.88
N LYS A 481 -3.46 -1.55 -29.50
CA LYS A 481 -4.53 -0.98 -30.34
C LYS A 481 -4.35 0.52 -30.58
N ALA A 482 -3.76 1.24 -29.62
CA ALA A 482 -3.37 2.64 -29.76
C ALA A 482 -2.08 2.84 -30.58
N GLY A 483 -1.49 1.77 -31.13
CA GLY A 483 -0.28 1.83 -31.96
C GLY A 483 0.99 2.16 -31.18
N LYS A 484 1.02 1.93 -29.87
CA LYS A 484 2.17 2.23 -29.00
C LYS A 484 3.06 1.00 -28.88
N ASN A 485 4.37 1.19 -28.84
CA ASN A 485 5.30 0.14 -28.41
C ASN A 485 5.06 -0.15 -26.93
N VAL A 486 5.18 -1.41 -26.51
CA VAL A 486 4.81 -1.86 -25.17
C VAL A 486 5.97 -2.60 -24.52
N PHE A 487 6.42 -2.08 -23.39
CA PHE A 487 7.19 -2.81 -22.39
C PHE A 487 6.25 -3.14 -21.23
N VAL A 488 6.08 -4.42 -20.90
CA VAL A 488 5.26 -4.85 -19.75
C VAL A 488 6.11 -5.63 -18.78
N GLU A 489 6.08 -5.28 -17.49
CA GLU A 489 6.74 -6.08 -16.47
C GLU A 489 6.13 -7.47 -16.39
N LYS A 490 6.92 -8.47 -15.98
CA LYS A 490 6.41 -9.84 -15.94
C LYS A 490 5.39 -10.04 -14.81
N PRO A 491 4.40 -10.92 -15.00
CA PRO A 491 4.15 -11.76 -16.17
C PRO A 491 3.39 -11.02 -17.28
N LEU A 492 3.42 -11.55 -18.51
CA LEU A 492 2.62 -11.01 -19.62
C LEU A 492 1.11 -11.15 -19.37
N ALA A 493 0.70 -12.29 -18.79
CA ALA A 493 -0.68 -12.63 -18.46
C ALA A 493 -0.70 -13.58 -17.25
N ILE A 494 -1.82 -13.60 -16.51
CA ILE A 494 -2.04 -14.53 -15.38
C ILE A 494 -3.05 -15.64 -15.68
N SER A 495 -3.70 -15.62 -16.84
CA SER A 495 -4.59 -16.69 -17.29
C SER A 495 -4.45 -16.97 -18.78
N SER A 496 -4.93 -18.14 -19.21
CA SER A 496 -4.95 -18.55 -20.61
C SER A 496 -5.84 -17.64 -21.47
N GLU A 497 -6.96 -17.17 -20.91
CA GLU A 497 -7.87 -16.23 -21.58
C GLU A 497 -7.17 -14.88 -21.83
N GLN A 498 -6.43 -14.38 -20.84
CA GLN A 498 -5.65 -13.16 -20.98
C GLN A 498 -4.54 -13.30 -22.02
N LEU A 499 -3.81 -14.42 -22.02
CA LEU A 499 -2.77 -14.70 -23.01
C LEU A 499 -3.34 -14.78 -24.44
N GLN A 500 -4.50 -15.41 -24.59
CA GLN A 500 -5.20 -15.49 -25.87
C GLN A 500 -5.63 -14.09 -26.35
N ALA A 501 -6.19 -13.26 -25.47
CA ALA A 501 -6.60 -11.90 -25.83
C ALA A 501 -5.43 -11.03 -26.33
N ILE A 502 -4.25 -11.15 -25.71
CA ILE A 502 -3.03 -10.47 -26.17
C ILE A 502 -2.61 -11.02 -27.54
N THR A 503 -2.65 -12.34 -27.70
CA THR A 503 -2.25 -13.01 -28.94
C THR A 503 -3.12 -12.57 -30.12
N ASP A 504 -4.44 -12.61 -29.95
CA ASP A 504 -5.38 -12.17 -30.97
C ASP A 504 -5.21 -10.69 -31.30
N THR A 505 -5.03 -9.85 -30.27
CA THR A 505 -4.79 -8.42 -30.47
C THR A 505 -3.49 -8.15 -31.24
N TYR A 506 -2.39 -8.84 -30.92
CA TYR A 506 -1.10 -8.62 -31.57
C TYR A 506 -1.10 -9.11 -33.03
N LEU A 507 -1.68 -10.29 -33.29
CA LEU A 507 -1.69 -10.91 -34.62
C LEU A 507 -2.66 -10.24 -35.60
N THR A 508 -3.72 -9.58 -35.11
CA THR A 508 -4.66 -8.83 -35.96
C THR A 508 -4.11 -7.48 -36.44
N LEU A 509 -3.03 -6.98 -35.86
CA LEU A 509 -2.38 -5.75 -36.30
C LEU A 509 -1.56 -5.96 -37.60
N PRO A 510 -1.61 -5.01 -38.55
CA PRO A 510 -0.80 -5.06 -39.78
C PRO A 510 0.69 -5.19 -39.48
N GLU A 511 1.37 -6.12 -40.14
CA GLU A 511 2.77 -6.45 -39.87
C GLU A 511 3.72 -5.25 -40.07
N ASP A 512 3.45 -4.40 -41.06
CA ASP A 512 4.21 -3.18 -41.37
C ASP A 512 4.02 -2.05 -40.35
N LYS A 513 2.99 -2.14 -39.49
CA LYS A 513 2.64 -1.14 -38.46
C LYS A 513 2.60 -1.74 -37.06
N ARG A 514 3.06 -2.98 -36.90
CA ARG A 514 2.93 -3.70 -35.64
C ARG A 514 3.90 -3.11 -34.61
N PRO A 515 3.42 -2.62 -33.46
CA PRO A 515 4.30 -2.12 -32.42
C PRO A 515 5.15 -3.23 -31.81
N ILE A 516 6.29 -2.85 -31.23
CA ILE A 516 7.11 -3.77 -30.45
C ILE A 516 6.35 -4.13 -29.17
N LEU A 517 6.28 -5.43 -28.85
CA LEU A 517 5.83 -5.95 -27.56
C LEU A 517 6.99 -6.69 -26.90
N MET A 518 7.28 -6.33 -25.65
CA MET A 518 8.31 -6.99 -24.85
C MET A 518 7.85 -7.16 -23.41
N THR A 519 8.09 -8.34 -22.84
CA THR A 519 7.93 -8.61 -21.40
C THR A 519 9.28 -8.47 -20.70
N GLY A 520 9.28 -7.92 -19.47
CA GLY A 520 10.46 -7.67 -18.63
C GLY A 520 11.19 -8.94 -18.14
N PHE A 521 11.71 -9.75 -19.05
CA PHE A 521 12.53 -10.91 -18.76
C PHE A 521 14.03 -10.60 -18.67
N ASN A 522 14.39 -9.60 -17.86
CA ASN A 522 15.74 -9.06 -17.67
C ASN A 522 16.91 -10.06 -17.64
N ARG A 523 16.75 -11.27 -17.06
CA ARG A 523 17.85 -12.25 -16.87
C ARG A 523 18.62 -12.54 -18.15
N ARG A 524 17.92 -12.63 -19.29
CA ARG A 524 18.51 -12.98 -20.60
C ARG A 524 19.45 -11.92 -21.18
N PHE A 525 19.40 -10.70 -20.64
CA PHE A 525 20.23 -9.56 -21.02
C PHE A 525 21.40 -9.34 -20.07
N SER A 526 21.51 -10.13 -19.00
CA SER A 526 22.66 -10.00 -18.10
C SER A 526 23.98 -10.33 -18.82
N PRO A 527 25.11 -9.74 -18.40
CA PRO A 527 26.44 -10.10 -18.90
C PRO A 527 26.75 -11.60 -18.73
N HIS A 528 26.15 -12.24 -17.71
CA HIS A 528 26.26 -13.67 -17.47
C HIS A 528 25.51 -14.49 -18.53
N ALA A 529 24.31 -14.05 -18.94
CA ALA A 529 23.56 -14.67 -20.01
C ALA A 529 24.31 -14.59 -21.35
N GLU A 530 24.87 -13.42 -21.66
CA GLU A 530 25.64 -13.21 -22.89
C GLU A 530 26.87 -14.13 -22.95
N LEU A 531 27.60 -14.25 -21.84
CA LEU A 531 28.73 -15.18 -21.75
C LEU A 531 28.28 -16.62 -21.98
N LEU A 532 27.20 -17.06 -21.32
CA LEU A 532 26.69 -18.43 -21.46
C LEU A 532 26.22 -18.72 -22.89
N LYS A 533 25.48 -17.81 -23.52
CA LYS A 533 25.08 -17.92 -24.93
C LYS A 533 26.29 -18.08 -25.82
N LYS A 534 27.29 -17.20 -25.68
CA LYS A 534 28.52 -17.27 -26.47
C LYS A 534 29.30 -18.56 -26.24
N TYR A 535 29.38 -19.04 -25.00
CA TYR A 535 30.08 -20.28 -24.66
C TYR A 535 29.42 -21.51 -25.30
N PHE A 536 28.09 -21.56 -25.32
CA PHE A 536 27.31 -22.67 -25.89
C PHE A 536 26.83 -22.48 -27.33
N ASP A 537 27.18 -21.37 -27.99
CA ASP A 537 26.77 -21.01 -29.36
C ASP A 537 27.03 -22.13 -30.38
N LYS A 538 28.17 -22.83 -30.23
CA LYS A 538 28.60 -23.93 -31.12
C LYS A 538 28.30 -25.32 -30.57
N ARG A 539 27.37 -25.45 -29.62
CA ARG A 539 26.96 -26.76 -29.11
C ARG A 539 26.36 -27.60 -30.24
N GLN A 540 26.46 -28.92 -30.11
CA GLN A 540 25.92 -29.90 -31.07
C GLN A 540 25.00 -30.93 -30.39
N SER A 541 24.85 -30.81 -29.07
CA SER A 541 23.97 -31.65 -28.26
C SER A 541 22.97 -30.78 -27.49
N PRO A 542 21.82 -31.34 -27.13
CA PRO A 542 20.88 -30.69 -26.23
C PRO A 542 21.52 -30.37 -24.87
N MET A 543 20.93 -29.42 -24.16
CA MET A 543 21.40 -28.95 -22.86
C MET A 543 20.64 -29.62 -21.72
N VAL A 544 21.33 -29.90 -20.62
CA VAL A 544 20.71 -30.20 -19.33
C VAL A 544 20.93 -28.98 -18.42
N ILE A 545 19.84 -28.31 -18.04
CA ILE A 545 19.85 -27.11 -17.22
C ILE A 545 19.23 -27.44 -15.86
N ASN A 546 19.99 -27.35 -14.79
CA ASN A 546 19.49 -27.49 -13.41
C ASN A 546 19.49 -26.12 -12.76
N TYR A 547 18.31 -25.60 -12.40
CA TYR A 547 18.16 -24.27 -11.81
C TYR A 547 17.51 -24.37 -10.43
N ARG A 548 18.22 -23.93 -9.39
CA ARG A 548 17.69 -23.80 -8.03
C ARG A 548 17.40 -22.35 -7.69
N VAL A 549 16.22 -22.10 -7.13
CA VAL A 549 15.78 -20.79 -6.64
C VAL A 549 15.30 -20.91 -5.19
N ASN A 550 15.97 -20.19 -4.29
CA ASN A 550 15.65 -20.07 -2.87
C ASN A 550 15.04 -18.68 -2.59
N ALA A 551 13.72 -18.59 -2.75
CA ALA A 551 13.04 -17.32 -2.93
C ALA A 551 12.45 -16.72 -1.62
N GLY A 552 12.61 -17.43 -0.49
CA GLY A 552 12.12 -17.05 0.85
C GLY A 552 10.59 -17.04 0.98
N GLU A 553 10.07 -16.94 2.20
CA GLU A 553 8.62 -16.88 2.46
C GLU A 553 8.00 -15.52 2.12
N LEU A 554 6.78 -15.55 1.61
CA LEU A 554 5.95 -14.35 1.45
C LEU A 554 5.02 -14.17 2.67
N PRO A 555 4.75 -12.93 3.09
CA PRO A 555 3.66 -12.67 4.04
C PRO A 555 2.33 -13.22 3.54
N ALA A 556 1.50 -13.73 4.45
CA ALA A 556 0.21 -14.35 4.10
C ALA A 556 -0.74 -13.35 3.39
N ASP A 557 -0.67 -12.07 3.76
CA ASP A 557 -1.43 -10.94 3.24
C ASP A 557 -0.86 -10.34 1.94
N SER A 558 0.16 -10.97 1.34
CA SER A 558 0.70 -10.52 0.06
C SER A 558 -0.31 -10.66 -1.07
N TRP A 559 -0.53 -9.60 -1.85
CA TRP A 559 -1.36 -9.62 -3.06
C TRP A 559 -0.89 -10.64 -4.10
N ILE A 560 0.36 -11.11 -4.05
CA ILE A 560 0.88 -12.15 -4.94
C ILE A 560 0.18 -13.49 -4.67
N ASN A 561 -0.24 -13.75 -3.42
CA ASN A 561 -0.93 -14.97 -3.03
C ASN A 561 -2.39 -15.00 -3.50
N ASP A 562 -2.95 -13.85 -3.85
CA ASP A 562 -4.29 -13.73 -4.41
C ASP A 562 -4.28 -14.30 -5.84
N PRO A 563 -5.06 -15.36 -6.13
CA PRO A 563 -5.08 -15.98 -7.45
C PRO A 563 -5.57 -15.05 -8.57
N GLU A 564 -6.46 -14.10 -8.26
CA GLU A 564 -7.06 -13.19 -9.24
C GLU A 564 -6.21 -11.94 -9.44
N LYS A 565 -5.46 -11.50 -8.42
CA LYS A 565 -4.60 -10.31 -8.50
C LYS A 565 -3.14 -10.64 -8.85
N GLY A 566 -2.60 -11.66 -8.19
CA GLY A 566 -1.18 -12.01 -8.19
C GLY A 566 -0.82 -13.21 -9.04
N GLY A 567 -1.70 -14.23 -9.10
CA GLY A 567 -1.47 -15.48 -9.82
C GLY A 567 -0.45 -16.42 -9.18
N GLY A 568 0.04 -16.12 -7.97
CA GLY A 568 1.06 -16.91 -7.27
C GLY A 568 2.47 -16.79 -7.85
N ARG A 569 3.43 -17.49 -7.23
CA ARG A 569 4.86 -17.34 -7.56
C ARG A 569 5.28 -18.10 -8.81
N ILE A 570 4.56 -19.15 -9.19
CA ILE A 570 4.83 -19.85 -10.46
C ILE A 570 4.63 -18.88 -11.62
N ILE A 571 3.45 -18.26 -11.70
CA ILE A 571 3.13 -17.28 -12.74
C ILE A 571 3.97 -16.01 -12.57
N GLY A 572 4.05 -15.48 -11.36
CA GLY A 572 4.66 -14.18 -11.09
C GLY A 572 6.19 -14.17 -11.02
N GLU A 573 6.88 -15.29 -10.81
CA GLU A 573 8.34 -15.34 -10.64
C GLU A 573 9.01 -16.48 -11.40
N CYS A 574 8.45 -17.70 -11.42
CA CYS A 574 9.08 -18.82 -12.12
C CYS A 574 9.19 -18.61 -13.63
N CYS A 575 8.31 -17.78 -14.21
CA CYS A 575 8.38 -17.36 -15.60
C CYS A 575 9.75 -16.78 -15.99
N HIS A 576 10.45 -16.09 -15.07
CA HIS A 576 11.80 -15.58 -15.34
C HIS A 576 12.82 -16.70 -15.60
N PHE A 577 12.72 -17.83 -14.89
CA PHE A 577 13.70 -18.92 -14.99
C PHE A 577 13.39 -19.82 -16.18
N ILE A 578 12.10 -20.02 -16.47
CA ILE A 578 11.63 -20.68 -17.70
C ILE A 578 12.12 -19.87 -18.90
N ASP A 579 11.93 -18.55 -18.89
CA ASP A 579 12.40 -17.65 -19.94
C ASP A 579 13.91 -17.75 -20.15
N PHE A 580 14.68 -17.64 -19.06
CA PHE A 580 16.13 -17.66 -19.11
C PHE A 580 16.66 -18.98 -19.70
N ALA A 581 16.10 -20.11 -19.27
CA ALA A 581 16.49 -21.42 -19.78
C ALA A 581 16.10 -21.60 -21.25
N GLY A 582 14.90 -21.17 -21.66
CA GLY A 582 14.47 -21.19 -23.05
C GLY A 582 15.37 -20.32 -23.93
N CYS A 583 15.82 -19.18 -23.42
CA CYS A 583 16.76 -18.30 -24.10
C CYS A 583 18.16 -18.90 -24.27
N LEU A 584 18.62 -19.74 -23.34
CA LEU A 584 19.89 -20.47 -23.46
C LEU A 584 19.78 -21.67 -24.41
N ALA A 585 18.66 -22.39 -24.37
CA ALA A 585 18.37 -23.48 -25.28
C ALA A 585 18.08 -22.99 -26.71
N ASP A 586 17.61 -21.74 -26.85
CA ASP A 586 17.15 -21.17 -28.13
C ASP A 586 16.12 -22.08 -28.82
N SER A 587 15.16 -22.58 -28.04
CA SER A 587 14.17 -23.55 -28.47
C SER A 587 12.84 -23.36 -27.76
N ASP A 588 11.74 -23.67 -28.44
CA ASP A 588 10.39 -23.56 -27.90
C ASP A 588 10.07 -24.74 -26.96
N VAL A 589 9.09 -24.55 -26.07
CA VAL A 589 8.71 -25.55 -25.08
C VAL A 589 7.85 -26.65 -25.71
N ALA A 590 8.25 -27.92 -25.54
CA ALA A 590 7.53 -29.08 -26.02
C ALA A 590 6.65 -29.76 -24.95
N GLU A 591 7.11 -29.82 -23.70
CA GLU A 591 6.37 -30.43 -22.59
C GLU A 591 6.78 -29.79 -21.25
N VAL A 592 5.84 -29.69 -20.30
CA VAL A 592 6.11 -29.32 -18.91
C VAL A 592 5.42 -30.28 -17.95
N LYS A 593 6.11 -30.63 -16.86
CA LYS A 593 5.55 -31.36 -15.71
C LYS A 593 5.98 -30.69 -14.43
N SER A 594 5.10 -30.67 -13.45
CA SER A 594 5.37 -30.06 -12.16
C SER A 594 4.95 -30.97 -11.00
N SER A 595 5.65 -30.86 -9.88
CA SER A 595 5.27 -31.47 -8.60
C SER A 595 5.64 -30.54 -7.46
N CYS A 596 4.86 -30.55 -6.38
CA CYS A 596 5.10 -29.71 -5.21
C CYS A 596 5.15 -30.56 -3.93
N ILE A 597 5.56 -29.92 -2.84
CA ILE A 597 5.46 -30.54 -1.50
C ILE A 597 3.99 -30.76 -1.11
N GLN A 598 3.77 -31.59 -0.10
CA GLN A 598 2.47 -31.63 0.58
C GLN A 598 2.33 -30.40 1.47
N SER A 599 1.18 -29.72 1.39
CA SER A 599 0.90 -28.58 2.28
C SER A 599 0.86 -29.05 3.74
N SER A 600 1.52 -28.28 4.61
CA SER A 600 1.57 -28.51 6.05
C SER A 600 1.59 -27.17 6.78
N GLY A 601 0.66 -26.96 7.72
CA GLY A 601 0.52 -25.71 8.44
C GLY A 601 0.20 -24.54 7.51
N ASN A 602 1.01 -23.48 7.59
CA ASN A 602 0.83 -22.25 6.80
C ASN A 602 1.63 -22.24 5.50
N LEU A 603 2.24 -23.36 5.11
CA LEU A 603 3.05 -23.44 3.88
C LEU A 603 2.16 -23.54 2.64
N VAL A 604 2.37 -22.60 1.72
CA VAL A 604 1.84 -22.67 0.35
C VAL A 604 2.65 -23.70 -0.42
N ALA A 605 1.98 -24.76 -0.89
CA ALA A 605 2.64 -25.87 -1.57
C ALA A 605 3.24 -25.42 -2.91
N GLU A 606 2.53 -24.57 -3.65
CA GLU A 606 2.93 -24.02 -4.94
C GLU A 606 4.17 -23.11 -4.87
N ASP A 607 4.53 -22.63 -3.68
CA ASP A 607 5.78 -21.90 -3.44
C ASP A 607 7.00 -22.83 -3.29
N ASN A 608 6.79 -24.15 -3.37
CA ASN A 608 7.77 -25.19 -3.14
C ASN A 608 7.61 -26.31 -4.19
N VAL A 609 8.11 -26.04 -5.39
CA VAL A 609 7.80 -26.78 -6.61
C VAL A 609 9.07 -27.22 -7.35
N ALA A 610 9.01 -28.42 -7.93
CA ALA A 610 9.92 -28.89 -8.95
C ALA A 610 9.20 -28.85 -10.31
N ILE A 611 9.77 -28.14 -11.28
CA ILE A 611 9.24 -28.00 -12.65
C ILE A 611 10.26 -28.59 -13.62
N SER A 612 9.83 -29.54 -14.45
CA SER A 612 10.63 -30.11 -15.53
C SER A 612 10.07 -29.68 -16.88
N VAL A 613 10.89 -29.03 -17.69
CA VAL A 613 10.53 -28.56 -19.04
C VAL A 613 11.38 -29.29 -20.06
N ARG A 614 10.77 -29.83 -21.11
CA ARG A 614 11.47 -30.33 -22.31
C ARG A 614 11.25 -29.36 -23.46
N TYR A 615 12.33 -29.00 -24.14
CA TYR A 615 12.32 -28.16 -25.33
C TYR A 615 12.29 -29.01 -26.61
N GLU A 616 11.92 -28.40 -27.74
CA GLU A 616 11.84 -29.09 -29.03
C GLU A 616 13.19 -29.60 -29.53
N ASP A 617 14.30 -28.91 -29.21
CA ASP A 617 15.66 -29.36 -29.54
C ASP A 617 16.13 -30.56 -28.68
N GLY A 618 15.30 -31.01 -27.73
CA GLY A 618 15.58 -32.08 -26.79
C GLY A 618 16.26 -31.63 -25.49
N SER A 619 16.52 -30.33 -25.32
CA SER A 619 17.09 -29.78 -24.08
C SER A 619 16.08 -29.93 -22.94
N ILE A 620 16.58 -29.94 -21.71
CA ILE A 620 15.74 -30.03 -20.51
C ILE A 620 16.12 -28.97 -19.48
N LEU A 621 15.10 -28.42 -18.82
CA LEU A 621 15.22 -27.63 -17.60
C LEU A 621 14.65 -28.43 -16.43
N ASN A 622 15.42 -28.54 -15.35
CA ASN A 622 14.96 -28.98 -14.03
C ASN A 622 15.03 -27.77 -13.08
N LEU A 623 13.90 -27.13 -12.86
CA LEU A 623 13.76 -25.98 -11.96
C LEU A 623 13.29 -26.47 -10.59
N CYS A 624 14.08 -26.22 -9.55
CA CYS A 624 13.70 -26.39 -8.17
C CYS A 624 13.50 -25.02 -7.54
N TYR A 625 12.26 -24.72 -7.15
CA TYR A 625 11.86 -23.45 -6.58
C TYR A 625 11.33 -23.66 -5.17
N THR A 626 11.85 -22.94 -4.18
CA THR A 626 11.45 -23.10 -2.78
C THR A 626 11.44 -21.79 -2.01
N SER A 627 10.47 -21.65 -1.11
CA SER A 627 10.41 -20.61 -0.09
C SER A 627 11.03 -21.03 1.26
N MET A 628 11.38 -22.31 1.43
CA MET A 628 11.78 -22.90 2.72
C MET A 628 13.27 -22.81 3.04
N GLY A 629 14.11 -22.31 2.11
CA GLY A 629 15.55 -22.24 2.34
C GLY A 629 15.97 -21.07 3.24
N ALA A 630 17.07 -21.25 3.97
CA ALA A 630 17.63 -20.19 4.82
C ALA A 630 18.16 -19.02 3.97
N THR A 631 18.10 -17.80 4.51
CA THR A 631 18.44 -16.57 3.79
C THR A 631 19.94 -16.33 3.60
N ASP A 632 20.79 -17.15 4.22
CA ASP A 632 22.25 -17.14 4.07
C ASP A 632 22.72 -17.94 2.83
N LEU A 633 21.84 -18.72 2.21
CA LEU A 633 22.10 -19.35 0.92
C LEU A 633 21.72 -18.39 -0.24
N PRO A 634 22.61 -18.18 -1.23
CA PRO A 634 22.30 -17.36 -2.40
C PRO A 634 21.01 -17.81 -3.11
N LYS A 635 20.25 -16.81 -3.58
CA LYS A 635 18.91 -17.03 -4.14
C LYS A 635 18.92 -17.94 -5.35
N GLU A 636 19.83 -17.73 -6.29
CA GLU A 636 19.75 -18.34 -7.62
C GLU A 636 21.04 -19.11 -7.94
N ARG A 637 20.92 -20.35 -8.41
CA ARG A 637 22.06 -21.12 -8.94
C ARG A 637 21.62 -21.95 -10.14
N CYS A 638 22.34 -21.82 -11.25
CA CYS A 638 22.05 -22.52 -12.50
C CYS A 638 23.28 -23.30 -12.97
N GLU A 639 23.12 -24.60 -13.19
CA GLU A 639 24.15 -25.51 -13.69
C GLU A 639 23.73 -26.04 -15.06
N ILE A 640 24.63 -25.98 -16.02
CA ILE A 640 24.34 -26.27 -17.42
C ILE A 640 25.36 -27.28 -17.92
N PHE A 641 24.90 -28.33 -18.60
CA PHE A 641 25.74 -29.37 -19.19
C PHE A 641 25.39 -29.55 -20.67
N ALA A 642 26.41 -29.48 -21.53
CA ALA A 642 26.29 -29.79 -22.96
C ALA A 642 27.66 -30.09 -23.55
N ASN A 643 27.75 -30.95 -24.57
CA ASN A 643 28.98 -31.24 -25.33
C ASN A 643 30.20 -31.70 -24.47
N GLY A 644 29.99 -32.27 -23.29
CA GLY A 644 31.10 -32.59 -22.36
C GLY A 644 31.74 -31.35 -21.72
N SER A 645 31.02 -30.23 -21.73
CA SER A 645 31.29 -28.99 -21.01
C SER A 645 30.23 -28.74 -19.95
N TRP A 646 30.59 -27.91 -18.98
CA TRP A 646 29.68 -27.44 -17.95
C TRP A 646 29.81 -25.92 -17.76
N ALA A 647 28.74 -25.30 -17.27
CA ALA A 647 28.75 -23.94 -16.74
C ALA A 647 27.97 -23.86 -15.43
N ILE A 648 28.43 -23.03 -14.51
CA ILE A 648 27.77 -22.74 -13.24
C ILE A 648 27.61 -21.23 -13.12
N LEU A 649 26.38 -20.76 -13.01
CA LEU A 649 26.02 -19.39 -12.67
C LEU A 649 25.52 -19.35 -11.22
N ASP A 650 26.11 -18.46 -10.41
CA ASP A 650 25.71 -18.23 -9.03
C ASP A 650 25.23 -16.79 -8.84
N ASP A 651 23.92 -16.65 -8.64
CA ASP A 651 23.18 -15.42 -8.34
C ASP A 651 23.49 -14.21 -9.24
N PHE A 652 23.84 -14.44 -10.51
CA PHE A 652 24.29 -13.38 -11.44
C PHE A 652 25.43 -12.53 -10.87
N ARG A 653 26.28 -13.14 -10.04
CA ARG A 653 27.51 -12.55 -9.49
C ARG A 653 28.72 -13.22 -10.10
N THR A 654 28.66 -14.54 -10.26
CA THR A 654 29.72 -15.32 -10.89
C THR A 654 29.17 -16.25 -11.95
N THR A 655 29.96 -16.46 -13.00
CA THR A 655 29.77 -17.55 -13.95
C THR A 655 31.11 -18.18 -14.26
N GLU A 656 31.17 -19.50 -14.18
CA GLU A 656 32.35 -20.30 -14.50
C GLU A 656 31.95 -21.37 -15.52
N CYS A 657 32.74 -21.51 -16.58
CA CYS A 657 32.55 -22.51 -17.62
C CYS A 657 33.83 -23.32 -17.79
N SER A 658 33.72 -24.62 -18.06
CA SER A 658 34.87 -25.48 -18.35
C SER A 658 34.49 -26.72 -19.14
N GLY A 659 35.44 -27.29 -19.87
CA GLY A 659 35.30 -28.55 -20.60
C GLY A 659 35.75 -28.45 -22.05
N ARG A 660 35.12 -29.23 -22.94
CA ARG A 660 35.53 -29.33 -24.36
C ARG A 660 35.37 -28.04 -25.16
N LEU A 661 34.46 -27.15 -24.75
CA LEU A 661 34.25 -25.83 -25.36
C LEU A 661 35.20 -24.75 -24.82
N GLY A 662 36.14 -25.12 -23.94
CA GLY A 662 37.11 -24.20 -23.33
C GLY A 662 36.71 -23.77 -21.92
N THR A 663 37.38 -22.73 -21.42
CA THR A 663 37.19 -22.18 -20.07
C THR A 663 36.88 -20.70 -20.15
N GLU A 664 35.84 -20.27 -19.44
CA GLU A 664 35.44 -18.87 -19.32
C GLU A 664 35.09 -18.56 -17.86
N LYS A 665 35.33 -17.33 -17.43
CA LYS A 665 34.97 -16.89 -16.07
C LYS A 665 34.58 -15.42 -16.06
N LEU A 666 33.48 -15.13 -15.38
CA LEU A 666 33.00 -13.77 -15.15
C LEU A 666 32.66 -13.59 -13.67
N SER A 667 33.06 -12.45 -13.11
CA SER A 667 32.74 -12.02 -11.75
C SER A 667 32.34 -10.55 -11.79
N THR A 668 31.17 -10.24 -11.27
CA THR A 668 30.55 -8.92 -11.29
C THR A 668 29.91 -8.61 -9.93
N LYS A 669 29.43 -7.39 -9.74
CA LYS A 669 28.34 -7.16 -8.77
C LYS A 669 27.08 -7.82 -9.33
N GLN A 670 26.14 -8.21 -8.47
CA GLN A 670 24.88 -8.85 -8.91
C GLN A 670 24.24 -8.07 -10.08
N ALA A 671 24.32 -8.64 -11.28
CA ALA A 671 23.97 -7.98 -12.54
C ALA A 671 22.88 -8.80 -13.25
N LYS A 672 21.62 -8.50 -12.95
CA LYS A 672 20.46 -9.25 -13.47
C LYS A 672 19.95 -8.75 -14.82
N GLY A 673 20.64 -7.82 -15.49
CA GLY A 673 20.30 -7.43 -16.86
C GLY A 673 19.21 -6.36 -17.02
N PHE A 674 18.84 -5.59 -15.97
CA PHE A 674 17.77 -4.59 -16.07
C PHE A 674 18.15 -3.41 -16.98
N GLU A 675 19.37 -2.89 -16.86
CA GLU A 675 19.83 -1.75 -17.68
C GLU A 675 20.00 -2.20 -19.13
N GLU A 676 20.59 -3.38 -19.34
CA GLU A 676 20.81 -4.00 -20.65
C GLU A 676 19.49 -4.32 -21.36
N GLU A 677 18.50 -4.84 -20.64
CA GLU A 677 17.15 -5.09 -21.16
C GLU A 677 16.49 -3.82 -21.70
N LEU A 678 16.49 -2.76 -20.88
CA LEU A 678 15.85 -1.50 -21.23
C LEU A 678 16.58 -0.82 -22.40
N ASN A 679 17.91 -0.85 -22.40
CA ASN A 679 18.69 -0.33 -23.52
C ASN A 679 18.39 -1.08 -24.82
N ALA A 680 18.27 -2.41 -24.77
CA ALA A 680 17.93 -3.21 -25.93
C ALA A 680 16.52 -2.87 -26.46
N PHE A 681 15.54 -2.72 -25.57
CA PHE A 681 14.18 -2.35 -25.94
C PHE A 681 14.11 -0.94 -26.56
N ILE A 682 14.69 0.06 -25.90
CA ILE A 682 14.71 1.43 -26.39
C ILE A 682 15.45 1.51 -27.73
N SER A 683 16.59 0.86 -27.86
CA SER A 683 17.33 0.81 -29.13
C SER A 683 16.50 0.18 -30.24
N ALA A 684 15.69 -0.84 -29.95
CA ALA A 684 14.83 -1.46 -30.96
C ALA A 684 13.72 -0.51 -31.42
N VAL A 685 13.13 0.25 -30.50
CA VAL A 685 12.15 1.30 -30.82
C VAL A 685 12.78 2.38 -31.69
N GLU A 686 13.96 2.86 -31.34
CA GLU A 686 14.62 3.98 -32.03
C GLU A 686 15.10 3.60 -33.44
N ASN A 687 15.58 2.36 -33.60
CA ASN A 687 16.05 1.86 -34.89
C ASN A 687 14.94 1.27 -35.77
N GLY A 688 13.72 1.12 -35.24
CA GLY A 688 12.62 0.43 -35.93
C GLY A 688 12.94 -1.05 -36.23
N SER A 689 13.69 -1.71 -35.35
CA SER A 689 14.06 -3.12 -35.50
C SER A 689 13.01 -4.05 -34.87
N GLU A 690 13.19 -5.35 -35.08
CA GLU A 690 12.38 -6.37 -34.38
C GLU A 690 12.54 -6.29 -32.86
N SER A 691 11.56 -6.84 -32.15
CA SER A 691 11.60 -6.94 -30.68
C SER A 691 12.83 -7.74 -30.22
N PRO A 692 13.58 -7.27 -29.20
CA PRO A 692 14.70 -8.03 -28.63
C PRO A 692 14.31 -9.41 -28.08
N ILE A 693 13.01 -9.60 -27.77
CA ILE A 693 12.44 -10.91 -27.46
C ILE A 693 11.39 -11.23 -28.53
N PRO A 694 11.57 -12.31 -29.31
CA PRO A 694 10.59 -12.71 -30.30
C PRO A 694 9.22 -12.97 -29.67
N PHE A 695 8.15 -12.52 -30.34
CA PHE A 695 6.78 -12.70 -29.85
C PHE A 695 6.45 -14.17 -29.50
N ARG A 696 6.90 -15.12 -30.35
CA ARG A 696 6.75 -16.56 -30.08
C ARG A 696 7.34 -16.99 -28.73
N SER A 697 8.47 -16.41 -28.33
CA SER A 697 9.14 -16.73 -27.07
C SER A 697 8.33 -16.22 -25.88
N LEU A 698 7.72 -15.04 -25.99
CA LEU A 698 6.84 -14.49 -24.95
C LEU A 698 5.62 -15.39 -24.71
N ILE A 699 4.99 -15.85 -25.79
CA ILE A 699 3.83 -16.75 -25.72
C ILE A 699 4.24 -18.12 -25.18
N SER A 700 5.33 -18.72 -25.69
CA SER A 700 5.83 -20.02 -25.23
C SER A 700 6.19 -20.00 -23.75
N THR A 701 6.88 -18.96 -23.25
CA THR A 701 7.23 -18.84 -21.83
C THR A 701 5.98 -18.71 -20.96
N THR A 702 5.04 -17.85 -21.36
CA THR A 702 3.82 -17.61 -20.57
C THR A 702 2.93 -18.85 -20.54
N GLN A 703 2.72 -19.50 -21.68
CA GLN A 703 1.96 -20.75 -21.77
C GLN A 703 2.61 -21.87 -20.97
N CYS A 704 3.94 -22.03 -21.03
CA CYS A 704 4.66 -23.01 -20.22
C CYS A 704 4.44 -22.79 -18.73
N THR A 705 4.46 -21.52 -18.29
CA THR A 705 4.26 -21.16 -16.89
C THR A 705 2.83 -21.46 -16.41
N LEU A 706 1.81 -21.14 -17.22
CA LEU A 706 0.41 -21.49 -16.93
C LEU A 706 0.22 -23.02 -16.88
N SER A 707 0.80 -23.74 -17.86
CA SER A 707 0.72 -25.20 -17.94
C SER A 707 1.46 -25.90 -16.78
N ALA A 708 2.52 -25.29 -16.24
CA ALA A 708 3.20 -25.78 -15.04
C ALA A 708 2.28 -25.76 -13.82
N LEU A 709 1.49 -24.69 -13.65
CA LEU A 709 0.50 -24.60 -12.58
C LEU A 709 -0.66 -25.57 -12.79
N GLU A 710 -1.14 -25.74 -14.04
CA GLU A 710 -2.17 -26.72 -14.38
C GLU A 710 -1.70 -28.16 -14.09
N SER A 711 -0.44 -28.48 -14.41
CA SER A 711 0.17 -29.80 -14.15
C SER A 711 0.22 -30.17 -12.66
N LEU A 712 0.15 -29.21 -11.73
CA LEU A 712 0.06 -29.50 -10.29
C LEU A 712 -1.35 -29.95 -9.86
N ARG A 713 -2.36 -29.62 -10.67
CA ARG A 713 -3.79 -29.86 -10.37
C ARG A 713 -4.35 -31.09 -11.06
N SER A 714 -3.67 -31.58 -12.09
CA SER A 714 -3.96 -32.83 -12.81
C SER A 714 -3.31 -34.03 -12.12
#